data_AF-A0A4Q4S5T7-F1
#
_entry.id   AF-A0A4Q4S5T7-F1
#
_cell.length_a   1.000
_cell.length_b   1.000
_cell.length_c   1.000
_cell.angle_alpha   90.00
_cell.angle_beta   90.00
_cell.angle_gamma   90.00
#
_symmetry.space_group_name_H-M   'P 1'
#
loop_
_entity.id
_entity.type
_entity.pdbx_description
1 polymer ?
#
loop_
_entity_poly.entity_id
_entity_poly.type
_entity_poly.pdbx_seq_one_letter_code
_entity_poly.pdbx_strand_id
1 'polypeptide(L)'
;MAGANPEVPKAQYQHYIPRLLLRRFSYPSPTVLNHGKKQNRKQRVEDIVTAVDLGHDIPKFVESPVGRIFGQYDMYKDDSKFNKKEQDRIETKLSRIEGQASRIIAEVTDAHKTGKDKVELSRHDKDLLRKYIFVMKYRSPIFFTRFNHQRAEDYASSDRALFLEYMQERNFSRPLDVWLDNLERIIDKPMDPAGKWTEDLYEEIYPEDAKWLNINIRSMYLSFATPSDAVEEFLLTENAFGIYEGPNDYFTNPFTGERTTTAYTEFHIISVVSPRLVMILRDNCLPEPLEDQRDDIRDWKRLMLAASAQAHNQPDNAKSLLEDLPLAKARNSYTVIQDGRLELAKGADGVPRAKDKFDFTFFGLESKHVQTINLVMLDQAHHSSHIVYKSKVALQAALEFYLDYPTQTRGVYSLKTISDRPNDPMLALLRKLETIAHSLGSSVRAKYYIDPLDEIKDTPPPDGAPTFNGVVAQVLETIENDCRTVSLVALPATVMSKVLSKLKMSASTMKRLDLMAMADNRRCFPDQIFLAVHKADIRGLSARYKKILQIGKPMWRSALDELVKQECEAESANANRNTEFFENIRRNFDRISDTDSPDLSDALDKAPSFDETVSQVLATAETDFLDQSLASHDFALAMVVMIQVVKEQEMTVMSTHALDLIFMADGRPCFPDMVYSAVQEAHTRDCSERTRRLVSVDLMMWRRGWGALVERALQVPGVKLDDSIDAMRKVLRQLPSMPSSDSSPTLTSSAFQNTNRHLREASVQRSSLYSDTEDAPGRSRSGQLKRSSNSTVSSKRRDIFKAALLAFSGVVFICVCLTVLVWTLISIAWFLVAQIWNFVVLVWRLAL
;
A
#
# COMPACT_ATOMS: atom_id res chain seq x y z
N MET A 1 -20.09 -8.00 -57.63
CA MET A 1 -19.52 -8.33 -56.30
C MET A 1 -19.71 -7.12 -55.42
N ALA A 2 -20.67 -7.16 -54.50
CA ALA A 2 -20.90 -6.07 -53.54
C ALA A 2 -19.91 -6.26 -52.39
N GLY A 3 -18.98 -5.32 -52.23
CA GLY A 3 -18.00 -5.32 -51.15
C GLY A 3 -18.73 -5.19 -49.82
N ALA A 4 -18.51 -6.16 -48.93
CA ALA A 4 -18.92 -6.06 -47.55
C ALA A 4 -18.18 -4.87 -46.91
N ASN A 5 -18.94 -3.86 -46.51
CA ASN A 5 -18.43 -2.76 -45.71
C ASN A 5 -17.93 -3.35 -44.38
N PRO A 6 -16.66 -3.18 -43.98
CA PRO A 6 -16.21 -3.68 -42.68
C PRO A 6 -17.05 -3.01 -41.59
N GLU A 7 -17.79 -3.81 -40.82
CA GLU A 7 -18.53 -3.32 -39.66
C GLU A 7 -17.56 -2.62 -38.71
N VAL A 8 -17.65 -1.29 -38.62
CA VAL A 8 -16.91 -0.50 -37.64
C VAL A 8 -17.25 -1.06 -36.25
N PRO A 9 -16.25 -1.50 -35.46
CA PRO A 9 -16.50 -1.99 -34.11
C PRO A 9 -17.22 -0.91 -33.29
N LYS A 10 -18.38 -1.26 -32.74
CA LYS A 10 -19.17 -0.34 -31.95
C LYS A 10 -18.44 -0.03 -30.63
N ALA A 11 -18.08 1.22 -30.41
CA ALA A 11 -17.49 1.68 -29.15
C ALA A 11 -18.33 1.24 -27.95
N GLN A 12 -17.69 0.67 -26.93
CA GLN A 12 -18.31 0.16 -25.73
C GLN A 12 -18.13 1.20 -24.61
N TYR A 13 -19.22 1.53 -23.92
CA TYR A 13 -19.19 2.43 -22.77
C TYR A 13 -19.03 1.62 -21.49
N GLN A 14 -17.85 1.68 -20.86
CA GLN A 14 -17.54 0.99 -19.61
C GLN A 14 -17.73 1.94 -18.43
N HIS A 15 -18.44 1.48 -17.41
CA HIS A 15 -18.67 2.27 -16.20
C HIS A 15 -17.54 2.06 -15.20
N TYR A 16 -16.98 3.15 -14.67
CA TYR A 16 -16.11 3.08 -13.51
C TYR A 16 -16.92 3.09 -12.20
N ILE A 17 -18.11 3.72 -12.17
CA ILE A 17 -19.11 3.52 -11.10
C ILE A 17 -20.22 2.58 -11.61
N PRO A 18 -20.37 1.38 -11.02
CA PRO A 18 -21.33 0.40 -11.50
C PRO A 18 -22.77 0.91 -11.51
N ARG A 19 -23.50 0.58 -12.58
CA ARG A 19 -24.92 0.97 -12.77
C ARG A 19 -25.81 0.54 -11.62
N LEU A 20 -25.49 -0.57 -10.94
CA LEU A 20 -26.27 -1.06 -9.82
C LEU A 20 -26.31 -0.06 -8.64
N LEU A 21 -25.26 0.72 -8.44
CA LEU A 21 -25.20 1.75 -7.41
C LEU A 21 -25.95 2.99 -7.87
N LEU A 22 -25.72 3.43 -9.11
CA LEU A 22 -26.43 4.55 -9.72
C LEU A 22 -27.95 4.35 -9.70
N ARG A 23 -28.44 3.13 -9.92
CA ARG A 23 -29.87 2.81 -9.82
C ARG A 23 -30.48 3.07 -8.45
N ARG A 24 -29.68 3.10 -7.38
CA ARG A 24 -30.16 3.43 -6.02
C ARG A 24 -30.36 4.94 -5.81
N PHE A 25 -29.78 5.76 -6.69
CA PHE A 25 -29.99 7.20 -6.77
C PHE A 25 -31.06 7.58 -7.81
N SER A 26 -31.41 6.66 -8.71
CA SER A 26 -32.29 6.95 -9.84
C SER A 26 -33.78 6.89 -9.52
N TYR A 27 -34.58 7.46 -10.42
CA TYR A 27 -36.02 7.28 -10.52
C TYR A 27 -36.40 6.95 -11.98
N PRO A 28 -37.57 6.33 -12.22
CA PRO A 28 -37.99 5.99 -13.58
C PRO A 28 -38.29 7.26 -14.39
N SER A 29 -37.83 7.30 -15.65
CA SER A 29 -38.10 8.40 -16.58
C SER A 29 -39.62 8.60 -16.80
N PRO A 30 -40.15 9.85 -16.74
CA PRO A 30 -41.57 10.15 -16.92
C PRO A 30 -42.18 9.91 -18.32
N THR A 31 -41.42 9.54 -19.36
CA THR A 31 -41.95 9.47 -20.75
C THR A 31 -41.28 8.32 -21.52
N VAL A 32 -42.00 7.33 -22.06
CA VAL A 32 -42.84 7.42 -23.27
C VAL A 32 -44.14 6.60 -23.15
N LEU A 33 -45.27 7.26 -22.90
CA LEU A 33 -46.60 6.80 -23.33
C LEU A 33 -46.89 7.43 -24.70
N ASN A 34 -46.20 6.97 -25.75
CA ASN A 34 -46.61 7.32 -27.11
C ASN A 34 -47.76 6.40 -27.51
N HIS A 35 -48.98 6.98 -27.53
CA HIS A 35 -50.12 6.45 -28.25
C HIS A 35 -49.78 6.31 -29.74
N GLY A 36 -49.43 5.10 -30.18
CA GLY A 36 -49.15 4.85 -31.59
C GLY A 36 -48.70 3.43 -31.89
N LYS A 37 -49.68 2.54 -32.08
CA LYS A 37 -49.66 1.28 -32.86
C LYS A 37 -48.33 0.49 -32.97
N LYS A 38 -48.35 -0.70 -32.36
CA LYS A 38 -47.61 -1.94 -32.72
C LYS A 38 -46.09 -1.84 -32.85
N GLN A 39 -45.36 -2.28 -31.80
CA GLN A 39 -44.30 -3.28 -31.95
C GLN A 39 -43.86 -3.90 -30.60
N ASN A 40 -43.78 -5.23 -30.59
CA ASN A 40 -43.46 -6.11 -29.46
C ASN A 40 -42.00 -6.04 -28.96
N ARG A 41 -41.51 -4.86 -28.55
CA ARG A 41 -40.31 -4.78 -27.71
C ARG A 41 -40.68 -4.04 -26.44
N LYS A 42 -40.57 -4.70 -25.28
CA LYS A 42 -40.65 -4.05 -23.97
C LYS A 42 -39.72 -2.84 -23.99
N GLN A 43 -40.27 -1.65 -24.20
CA GLN A 43 -39.51 -0.41 -24.17
C GLN A 43 -39.06 -0.24 -22.73
N ARG A 44 -37.80 -0.58 -22.47
CA ARG A 44 -37.24 -0.60 -21.12
C ARG A 44 -37.19 0.85 -20.68
N VAL A 45 -38.02 1.23 -19.70
CA VAL A 45 -37.95 2.55 -19.07
C VAL A 45 -36.51 2.73 -18.60
N GLU A 46 -35.86 3.79 -19.08
CA GLU A 46 -34.47 4.09 -18.73
C GLU A 46 -34.47 4.82 -17.38
N ASP A 47 -33.69 4.31 -16.43
CA ASP A 47 -33.53 4.92 -15.11
C ASP A 47 -32.71 6.22 -15.25
N ILE A 48 -33.14 7.29 -14.59
CA ILE A 48 -32.51 8.61 -14.64
C ILE A 48 -32.01 9.00 -13.25
N VAL A 49 -30.80 9.57 -13.17
CA VAL A 49 -30.27 10.18 -11.95
C VAL A 49 -30.28 11.70 -12.08
N THR A 50 -30.52 12.39 -10.97
CA THR A 50 -30.27 13.82 -10.83
C THR A 50 -28.81 14.06 -10.50
N ALA A 51 -28.21 15.03 -11.20
CA ALA A 51 -26.83 15.42 -10.99
C ALA A 51 -26.66 16.94 -11.11
N VAL A 52 -25.56 17.43 -10.57
CA VAL A 52 -24.98 18.72 -10.90
C VAL A 52 -23.90 18.45 -11.96
N ASP A 53 -24.02 19.08 -13.12
CA ASP A 53 -22.97 19.12 -14.14
C ASP A 53 -22.01 20.27 -13.81
N LEU A 54 -20.76 19.92 -13.56
CA LEU A 54 -19.61 20.79 -13.28
C LEU A 54 -18.67 20.93 -14.50
N GLY A 55 -18.94 20.26 -15.62
CA GLY A 55 -18.10 20.28 -16.82
C GLY A 55 -18.09 21.62 -17.55
N HIS A 56 -19.10 22.45 -17.32
CA HIS A 56 -19.23 23.79 -17.91
C HIS A 56 -18.79 24.89 -16.93
N ASP A 57 -18.50 26.09 -17.44
CA ASP A 57 -18.15 27.25 -16.61
C ASP A 57 -19.26 27.62 -15.62
N ILE A 58 -20.50 27.55 -16.08
CA ILE A 58 -21.70 27.73 -15.25
C ILE A 58 -22.27 26.34 -14.94
N PRO A 59 -22.22 25.90 -13.67
CA PRO A 59 -22.72 24.58 -13.30
C PRO A 59 -24.25 24.54 -13.36
N LYS A 60 -24.82 23.38 -13.69
CA LYS A 60 -26.27 23.24 -13.92
C LYS A 60 -26.81 21.96 -13.30
N PHE A 61 -28.06 22.01 -12.87
CA PHE A 61 -28.81 20.79 -12.56
C PHE A 61 -29.18 20.08 -13.85
N VAL A 62 -28.85 18.80 -13.93
CA VAL A 62 -29.12 17.94 -15.08
C VAL A 62 -29.75 16.63 -14.64
N GLU A 63 -30.46 16.02 -15.56
CA GLU A 63 -30.95 14.66 -15.48
C GLU A 63 -30.14 13.82 -16.47
N SER A 64 -29.56 12.71 -16.00
CA SER A 64 -28.70 11.87 -16.82
C SER A 64 -29.14 10.41 -16.77
N PRO A 65 -29.20 9.72 -17.93
CA PRO A 65 -29.49 8.29 -17.93
C PRO A 65 -28.40 7.52 -17.18
N VAL A 66 -28.80 6.54 -16.35
CA VAL A 66 -27.86 5.68 -15.60
C VAL A 66 -26.85 5.00 -16.54
N GLY A 67 -27.23 4.69 -17.77
CA GLY A 67 -26.36 4.05 -18.75
C GLY A 67 -25.33 4.97 -19.42
N ARG A 68 -25.31 6.27 -19.12
CA ARG A 68 -24.49 7.28 -19.80
C ARG A 68 -23.74 8.22 -18.86
N ILE A 69 -23.74 7.94 -17.57
CA ILE A 69 -23.00 8.71 -16.55
C ILE A 69 -21.97 7.80 -15.88
N PHE A 70 -20.85 8.39 -15.45
CA PHE A 70 -19.77 7.71 -14.73
C PHE A 70 -19.16 6.51 -15.46
N GLY A 71 -18.88 6.72 -16.75
CA GLY A 71 -18.18 5.77 -17.59
C GLY A 71 -17.37 6.46 -18.68
N GLN A 72 -16.57 5.67 -19.36
CA GLN A 72 -15.70 6.09 -20.45
C GLN A 72 -15.83 5.10 -21.61
N TYR A 73 -15.60 5.56 -22.83
CA TYR A 73 -15.58 4.67 -23.99
C TYR A 73 -14.24 3.96 -24.12
N ASP A 74 -14.31 2.67 -24.45
CA ASP A 74 -13.19 1.82 -24.85
C ASP A 74 -12.00 1.82 -23.87
N MET A 75 -12.27 1.91 -22.57
CA MET A 75 -11.28 2.05 -21.49
C MET A 75 -10.29 0.88 -21.39
N TYR A 76 -10.75 -0.35 -21.64
CA TYR A 76 -9.90 -1.55 -21.62
C TYR A 76 -9.56 -2.05 -23.02
N LYS A 77 -9.97 -1.30 -24.05
CA LYS A 77 -9.82 -1.73 -25.43
C LYS A 77 -8.38 -1.49 -25.87
N ASP A 78 -7.79 -2.50 -26.46
CA ASP A 78 -6.43 -2.44 -26.99
C ASP A 78 -6.31 -3.31 -28.24
N ASP A 79 -6.59 -2.68 -29.38
CA ASP A 79 -6.57 -3.31 -30.70
C ASP A 79 -5.14 -3.75 -31.13
N SER A 80 -4.09 -3.30 -30.43
CA SER A 80 -2.70 -3.66 -30.74
C SER A 80 -2.29 -5.02 -30.20
N LYS A 81 -2.94 -5.51 -29.14
CA LYS A 81 -2.60 -6.79 -28.48
C LYS A 81 -3.70 -7.84 -28.55
N PHE A 82 -4.96 -7.42 -28.51
CA PHE A 82 -6.06 -8.34 -28.29
C PHE A 82 -6.96 -8.46 -29.51
N ASN A 83 -7.38 -9.69 -29.82
CA ASN A 83 -8.40 -9.88 -30.84
C ASN A 83 -9.79 -9.49 -30.29
N LYS A 84 -10.79 -9.38 -31.19
CA LYS A 84 -12.16 -8.96 -30.82
C LYS A 84 -12.79 -9.76 -29.66
N LYS A 85 -12.43 -11.03 -29.46
CA LYS A 85 -12.95 -11.85 -28.34
C LYS A 85 -12.27 -11.54 -27.01
N GLU A 86 -11.02 -11.10 -27.04
CA GLU A 86 -10.19 -10.82 -25.86
C GLU A 86 -10.34 -9.38 -25.37
N GLN A 87 -10.91 -8.49 -26.18
CA GLN A 87 -11.20 -7.11 -25.80
C GLN A 87 -12.11 -7.03 -24.55
N ASP A 88 -13.06 -7.95 -24.42
CA ASP A 88 -14.01 -7.98 -23.31
C ASP A 88 -13.49 -8.73 -22.06
N ARG A 89 -12.21 -9.15 -22.02
CA ARG A 89 -11.70 -10.01 -20.92
C ARG A 89 -11.76 -9.31 -19.55
N ILE A 90 -11.36 -8.05 -19.48
CA ILE A 90 -11.39 -7.24 -18.25
C ILE A 90 -12.83 -6.99 -17.84
N GLU A 91 -13.66 -6.54 -18.78
CA GLU A 91 -15.07 -6.26 -18.54
C GLU A 91 -15.83 -7.52 -18.07
N THR A 92 -15.50 -8.69 -18.62
CA THR A 92 -16.06 -9.97 -18.18
C THR A 92 -15.68 -10.28 -16.73
N LYS A 93 -14.41 -10.12 -16.36
CA LYS A 93 -13.94 -10.32 -14.98
C LYS A 93 -14.55 -9.31 -14.01
N LEU A 94 -14.63 -8.03 -14.41
CA LEU A 94 -15.28 -6.96 -13.66
C LEU A 94 -16.78 -7.25 -13.45
N SER A 95 -17.49 -7.67 -14.50
CA SER A 95 -18.92 -8.00 -14.40
C SER A 95 -19.19 -9.14 -13.40
N ARG A 96 -18.25 -10.10 -13.28
CA ARG A 96 -18.35 -11.21 -12.32
C ARG A 96 -18.21 -10.70 -10.88
N ILE A 97 -17.16 -9.93 -10.58
CA ILE A 97 -16.95 -9.40 -9.22
C ILE A 97 -18.05 -8.38 -8.84
N GLU A 98 -18.47 -7.52 -9.78
CA GLU A 98 -19.61 -6.62 -9.59
C GLU A 98 -20.90 -7.40 -9.33
N GLY A 99 -21.16 -8.45 -10.09
CA GLY A 99 -22.35 -9.30 -9.91
C GLY A 99 -22.36 -9.99 -8.54
N GLN A 100 -21.22 -10.48 -8.06
CA GLN A 100 -21.11 -11.09 -6.73
C GLN A 100 -21.29 -10.04 -5.63
N ALA A 101 -20.56 -8.93 -5.70
CA ALA A 101 -20.67 -7.82 -4.74
C ALA A 101 -22.09 -7.24 -4.71
N SER A 102 -22.75 -7.12 -5.87
CA SER A 102 -24.13 -6.61 -5.96
C SER A 102 -25.13 -7.46 -5.18
N ARG A 103 -24.94 -8.78 -5.13
CA ARG A 103 -25.84 -9.66 -4.36
C ARG A 103 -25.68 -9.41 -2.87
N ILE A 104 -24.44 -9.32 -2.39
CA ILE A 104 -24.14 -9.03 -0.98
C ILE A 104 -24.65 -7.63 -0.61
N ILE A 105 -24.38 -6.62 -1.44
CA ILE A 105 -24.85 -5.25 -1.24
C ILE A 105 -26.39 -5.20 -1.22
N ALA A 106 -27.08 -5.97 -2.06
CA ALA A 106 -28.54 -6.06 -2.02
C ALA A 106 -29.03 -6.65 -0.70
N GLU A 107 -28.42 -7.75 -0.24
CA GLU A 107 -28.73 -8.35 1.06
C GLU A 107 -28.53 -7.35 2.22
N VAL A 108 -27.41 -6.64 2.26
CA VAL A 108 -27.13 -5.60 3.26
C VAL A 108 -28.17 -4.48 3.17
N THR A 109 -28.50 -4.02 1.96
CA THR A 109 -29.51 -2.96 1.75
C THR A 109 -30.89 -3.40 2.21
N ASP A 110 -31.29 -4.62 1.91
CA ASP A 110 -32.61 -5.17 2.24
C ASP A 110 -32.73 -5.45 3.75
N ALA A 111 -31.65 -5.91 4.39
CA ALA A 111 -31.58 -6.02 5.85
C ALA A 111 -31.82 -4.65 6.51
N HIS A 112 -31.13 -3.61 6.06
CA HIS A 112 -31.34 -2.25 6.58
C HIS A 112 -32.77 -1.74 6.33
N LYS A 113 -33.30 -1.89 5.09
CA LYS A 113 -34.66 -1.45 4.75
C LYS A 113 -35.76 -2.16 5.54
N THR A 114 -35.53 -3.42 5.92
CA THR A 114 -36.46 -4.19 6.75
C THR A 114 -36.34 -3.86 8.25
N GLY A 115 -35.49 -2.89 8.61
CA GLY A 115 -35.32 -2.43 9.99
C GLY A 115 -34.46 -3.36 10.84
N LYS A 116 -33.64 -4.23 10.23
CA LYS A 116 -32.65 -5.00 10.99
C LYS A 116 -31.55 -4.07 11.47
N ASP A 117 -31.11 -4.29 12.71
CA ASP A 117 -29.97 -3.64 13.35
C ASP A 117 -28.62 -4.17 12.83
N LYS A 118 -28.61 -5.43 12.39
CA LYS A 118 -27.41 -6.12 11.88
C LYS A 118 -27.65 -7.02 10.68
N VAL A 119 -26.55 -7.35 10.00
CA VAL A 119 -26.48 -8.32 8.90
C VAL A 119 -25.31 -9.28 9.13
N GLU A 120 -25.56 -10.59 9.02
CA GLU A 120 -24.52 -11.62 9.10
C GLU A 120 -23.92 -11.83 7.71
N LEU A 121 -22.59 -11.74 7.57
CA LEU A 121 -21.87 -12.08 6.36
C LEU A 121 -20.88 -13.22 6.63
N SER A 122 -20.61 -14.04 5.62
CA SER A 122 -19.50 -14.99 5.68
C SER A 122 -18.15 -14.27 5.56
N ARG A 123 -17.05 -14.94 5.96
CA ARG A 123 -15.69 -14.48 5.64
C ARG A 123 -15.52 -14.14 4.16
N HIS A 124 -15.99 -15.04 3.30
CA HIS A 124 -15.91 -14.88 1.86
C HIS A 124 -16.61 -13.60 1.39
N ASP A 125 -17.84 -13.33 1.86
CA ASP A 125 -18.60 -12.14 1.45
C ASP A 125 -17.94 -10.85 1.93
N LYS A 126 -17.47 -10.83 3.20
CA LYS A 126 -16.72 -9.69 3.76
C LYS A 126 -15.46 -9.40 2.95
N ASP A 127 -14.67 -10.42 2.68
CA ASP A 127 -13.39 -10.29 1.98
C ASP A 127 -13.60 -9.92 0.50
N LEU A 128 -14.65 -10.45 -0.13
CA LEU A 128 -15.08 -10.07 -1.46
C LEU A 128 -15.50 -8.59 -1.53
N LEU A 129 -16.23 -8.06 -0.54
CA LEU A 129 -16.56 -6.63 -0.50
C LEU A 129 -15.31 -5.75 -0.37
N ARG A 130 -14.33 -6.14 0.46
CA ARG A 130 -13.07 -5.41 0.61
C ARG A 130 -12.27 -5.39 -0.69
N LYS A 131 -12.12 -6.56 -1.33
CA LYS A 131 -11.49 -6.66 -2.65
C LYS A 131 -12.25 -5.83 -3.68
N TYR A 132 -13.57 -5.92 -3.69
CA TYR A 132 -14.41 -5.18 -4.62
C TYR A 132 -14.17 -3.66 -4.49
N ILE A 133 -14.15 -3.10 -3.28
CA ILE A 133 -13.83 -1.69 -3.04
C ILE A 133 -12.48 -1.33 -3.67
N PHE A 134 -11.43 -2.14 -3.41
CA PHE A 134 -10.11 -1.90 -3.99
C PHE A 134 -10.10 -1.99 -5.51
N VAL A 135 -10.73 -3.00 -6.11
CA VAL A 135 -10.80 -3.16 -7.57
C VAL A 135 -11.52 -1.96 -8.20
N MET A 136 -12.61 -1.48 -7.60
CA MET A 136 -13.31 -0.28 -8.07
C MET A 136 -12.44 0.98 -7.96
N LYS A 137 -11.64 1.10 -6.90
CA LYS A 137 -10.64 2.17 -6.71
C LYS A 137 -9.56 2.13 -7.78
N TYR A 138 -8.94 0.96 -7.96
CA TYR A 138 -7.81 0.73 -8.86
C TYR A 138 -8.19 0.82 -10.34
N ARG A 139 -9.46 0.54 -10.71
CA ARG A 139 -9.96 0.75 -12.07
C ARG A 139 -10.43 2.18 -12.36
N SER A 140 -10.35 3.10 -11.39
CA SER A 140 -10.94 4.45 -11.55
C SER A 140 -10.24 5.27 -12.65
N PRO A 141 -10.87 6.34 -13.16
CA PRO A 141 -10.26 7.21 -14.17
C PRO A 141 -8.90 7.77 -13.78
N ILE A 142 -8.67 8.00 -12.48
CA ILE A 142 -7.40 8.50 -11.95
C ILE A 142 -6.26 7.51 -12.26
N PHE A 143 -6.47 6.22 -11.98
CA PHE A 143 -5.47 5.19 -12.27
C PHE A 143 -5.36 4.89 -13.76
N PHE A 144 -6.47 4.96 -14.49
CA PHE A 144 -6.41 4.90 -15.94
C PHE A 144 -5.51 5.99 -16.51
N THR A 145 -5.69 7.26 -16.11
CA THR A 145 -4.83 8.36 -16.56
C THR A 145 -3.37 8.13 -16.19
N ARG A 146 -3.08 7.59 -14.99
CA ARG A 146 -1.72 7.26 -14.55
C ARG A 146 -1.02 6.22 -15.42
N PHE A 147 -1.75 5.21 -15.90
CA PHE A 147 -1.14 4.08 -16.63
C PHE A 147 -1.39 4.11 -18.14
N ASN A 148 -2.29 4.94 -18.65
CA ASN A 148 -2.66 4.97 -20.07
C ASN A 148 -1.61 5.68 -20.95
N HIS A 149 -0.43 5.09 -21.02
CA HIS A 149 0.71 5.55 -21.80
C HIS A 149 1.12 4.49 -22.83
N GLN A 150 1.48 4.94 -24.05
CA GLN A 150 1.88 4.04 -25.14
C GLN A 150 3.35 3.67 -25.09
N ARG A 151 4.17 4.38 -24.30
CA ARG A 151 5.59 4.11 -24.11
C ARG A 151 5.90 4.11 -22.62
N ALA A 152 6.88 3.31 -22.22
CA ALA A 152 7.36 3.28 -20.83
C ALA A 152 7.85 4.67 -20.39
N GLU A 153 8.59 5.36 -21.25
CA GLU A 153 9.17 6.67 -20.94
C GLU A 153 8.16 7.76 -20.57
N ASP A 154 6.94 7.66 -21.11
CA ASP A 154 5.85 8.63 -20.92
C ASP A 154 5.17 8.50 -19.55
N TYR A 155 5.47 7.44 -18.78
CA TYR A 155 4.98 7.28 -17.42
C TYR A 155 5.54 8.38 -16.51
N ALA A 156 4.65 9.19 -15.94
CA ALA A 156 4.99 10.38 -15.17
C ALA A 156 4.29 10.35 -13.80
N SER A 157 4.74 9.45 -12.92
CA SER A 157 4.29 9.37 -11.52
C SER A 157 5.49 9.29 -10.58
N SER A 158 5.26 9.52 -9.29
CA SER A 158 6.33 9.61 -8.28
C SER A 158 7.18 8.34 -8.14
N ASP A 159 6.64 7.19 -8.51
CA ASP A 159 7.27 5.88 -8.45
C ASP A 159 7.94 5.46 -9.78
N ARG A 160 8.09 6.39 -10.74
CA ARG A 160 8.60 6.12 -12.09
C ARG A 160 9.84 5.24 -12.15
N ALA A 161 10.85 5.51 -11.32
CA ALA A 161 12.09 4.74 -11.34
C ALA A 161 11.85 3.24 -11.07
N LEU A 162 11.18 2.93 -9.96
CA LEU A 162 10.86 1.55 -9.55
C LEU A 162 9.88 0.89 -10.53
N PHE A 163 8.93 1.66 -11.06
CA PHE A 163 7.95 1.14 -12.00
C PHE A 163 8.61 0.73 -13.34
N LEU A 164 9.55 1.53 -13.85
CA LEU A 164 10.28 1.21 -15.07
C LEU A 164 11.23 0.02 -14.91
N GLU A 165 11.86 -0.12 -13.74
CA GLU A 165 12.65 -1.31 -13.39
C GLU A 165 11.78 -2.57 -13.42
N TYR A 166 10.63 -2.55 -12.74
CA TYR A 166 9.67 -3.65 -12.77
C TYR A 166 9.20 -3.99 -14.19
N MET A 167 8.90 -2.98 -15.00
CA MET A 167 8.52 -3.18 -16.40
C MET A 167 9.62 -3.89 -17.19
N GLN A 168 10.88 -3.48 -17.00
CA GLN A 168 12.02 -4.10 -17.65
C GLN A 168 12.21 -5.56 -17.22
N GLU A 169 12.15 -5.84 -15.92
CA GLU A 169 12.28 -7.19 -15.36
C GLU A 169 11.18 -8.14 -15.86
N ARG A 170 9.96 -7.65 -15.98
CA ARG A 170 8.79 -8.43 -16.40
C ARG A 170 8.50 -8.35 -17.90
N ASN A 171 9.37 -7.69 -18.67
CA ASN A 171 9.24 -7.51 -20.11
C ASN A 171 7.94 -6.81 -20.56
N PHE A 172 7.44 -5.87 -19.77
CA PHE A 172 6.33 -5.00 -20.16
C PHE A 172 6.84 -3.82 -20.98
N SER A 173 6.19 -3.56 -22.12
CA SER A 173 6.55 -2.45 -23.01
C SER A 173 5.78 -1.16 -22.72
N ARG A 174 4.57 -1.26 -22.15
CA ARG A 174 3.71 -0.10 -21.87
C ARG A 174 3.18 -0.15 -20.44
N PRO A 175 3.08 1.00 -19.75
CA PRO A 175 2.47 1.09 -18.42
C PRO A 175 1.03 0.56 -18.39
N LEU A 176 0.28 0.73 -19.50
CA LEU A 176 -1.08 0.23 -19.64
C LEU A 176 -1.14 -1.30 -19.49
N ASP A 177 -0.11 -2.01 -19.94
CA ASP A 177 -0.05 -3.47 -19.87
C ASP A 177 0.08 -3.96 -18.43
N VAL A 178 0.88 -3.26 -17.61
CA VAL A 178 1.03 -3.55 -16.18
C VAL A 178 -0.30 -3.35 -15.47
N TRP A 179 -1.00 -2.25 -15.74
CA TRP A 179 -2.27 -1.97 -15.08
C TRP A 179 -3.35 -3.00 -15.42
N LEU A 180 -3.46 -3.40 -16.70
CA LEU A 180 -4.40 -4.43 -17.12
C LEU A 180 -4.05 -5.81 -16.52
N ASP A 181 -2.76 -6.19 -16.51
CA ASP A 181 -2.29 -7.44 -15.90
C ASP A 181 -2.55 -7.46 -14.38
N ASN A 182 -2.22 -6.38 -13.67
CA ASN A 182 -2.50 -6.22 -12.25
C ASN A 182 -4.01 -6.33 -11.96
N LEU A 183 -4.87 -5.65 -12.74
CA LEU A 183 -6.32 -5.75 -12.60
C LEU A 183 -6.81 -7.20 -12.70
N GLU A 184 -6.33 -7.95 -13.71
CA GLU A 184 -6.72 -9.35 -13.89
C GLU A 184 -6.30 -10.22 -12.71
N ARG A 185 -5.03 -10.11 -12.31
CA ARG A 185 -4.45 -10.91 -11.22
C ARG A 185 -5.15 -10.63 -9.90
N ILE A 186 -5.39 -9.37 -9.56
CA ILE A 186 -6.10 -8.99 -8.32
C ILE A 186 -7.54 -9.55 -8.30
N ILE A 187 -8.27 -9.46 -9.43
CA ILE A 187 -9.64 -9.97 -9.52
C ILE A 187 -9.67 -11.49 -9.36
N ASP A 188 -8.77 -12.21 -10.04
CA ASP A 188 -8.77 -13.67 -10.03
C ASP A 188 -8.20 -14.27 -8.75
N LYS A 189 -7.32 -13.57 -8.03
CA LYS A 189 -6.64 -14.11 -6.85
C LYS A 189 -7.61 -14.53 -5.75
N PRO A 190 -7.77 -15.82 -5.43
CA PRO A 190 -8.62 -16.20 -4.30
C PRO A 190 -8.03 -15.66 -2.98
N MET A 191 -8.87 -15.09 -2.11
CA MET A 191 -8.42 -14.65 -0.79
C MET A 191 -8.61 -15.79 0.21
N ASP A 192 -7.54 -16.50 0.51
CA ASP A 192 -7.54 -17.56 1.51
C ASP A 192 -7.54 -16.97 2.93
N PRO A 193 -8.15 -17.66 3.92
CA PRO A 193 -8.17 -17.20 5.30
C PRO A 193 -6.78 -17.05 5.95
N ALA A 194 -5.79 -17.82 5.51
CA ALA A 194 -4.43 -17.77 6.05
C ALA A 194 -3.66 -16.52 5.59
N GLY A 195 -4.09 -15.88 4.49
CA GLY A 195 -3.52 -14.64 3.98
C GLY A 195 -2.41 -14.85 2.94
N LYS A 196 -2.18 -16.08 2.48
CA LYS A 196 -1.13 -16.40 1.50
C LYS A 196 -1.28 -15.64 0.18
N TRP A 197 -2.52 -15.29 -0.17
CA TRP A 197 -2.81 -14.47 -1.34
C TRP A 197 -2.03 -13.14 -1.38
N THR A 198 -1.59 -12.60 -0.25
CA THR A 198 -0.79 -11.36 -0.18
C THR A 198 0.63 -11.56 -0.68
N GLU A 199 1.31 -12.59 -0.20
CA GLU A 199 2.68 -12.97 -0.59
C GLU A 199 2.72 -13.29 -2.09
N ASP A 200 1.79 -14.15 -2.54
CA ASP A 200 1.75 -14.51 -3.94
C ASP A 200 1.48 -13.30 -4.84
N LEU A 201 0.61 -12.35 -4.43
CA LEU A 201 0.39 -11.13 -5.24
C LEU A 201 1.62 -10.24 -5.30
N TYR A 202 2.39 -10.16 -4.22
CA TYR A 202 3.65 -9.41 -4.20
C TYR A 202 4.64 -9.92 -5.25
N GLU A 203 4.63 -11.23 -5.53
CA GLU A 203 5.43 -11.85 -6.58
C GLU A 203 4.80 -11.78 -7.98
N GLU A 204 3.48 -11.62 -8.07
CA GLU A 204 2.74 -11.71 -9.33
C GLU A 204 2.50 -10.34 -10.01
N ILE A 205 2.32 -9.26 -9.25
CA ILE A 205 1.99 -7.92 -9.76
C ILE A 205 3.05 -6.89 -9.36
N TYR A 206 2.85 -5.62 -9.74
CA TYR A 206 3.72 -4.53 -9.30
C TYR A 206 3.74 -4.46 -7.74
N PRO A 207 4.92 -4.58 -7.09
CA PRO A 207 4.98 -4.78 -5.63
C PRO A 207 4.34 -3.67 -4.80
N GLU A 208 4.44 -2.40 -5.22
CA GLU A 208 3.81 -1.30 -4.49
C GLU A 208 2.28 -1.34 -4.59
N ASP A 209 1.71 -1.82 -5.70
CA ASP A 209 0.26 -2.03 -5.83
C ASP A 209 -0.21 -3.21 -4.96
N ALA A 210 0.55 -4.31 -4.92
CA ALA A 210 0.27 -5.45 -4.03
C ALA A 210 0.29 -5.04 -2.55
N LYS A 211 1.30 -4.26 -2.17
CA LYS A 211 1.44 -3.72 -0.82
C LYS A 211 0.28 -2.80 -0.47
N TRP A 212 -0.17 -1.96 -1.39
CA TRP A 212 -1.32 -1.10 -1.17
C TRP A 212 -2.63 -1.89 -1.00
N LEU A 213 -2.85 -2.92 -1.82
CA LEU A 213 -3.98 -3.84 -1.65
C LEU A 213 -3.94 -4.53 -0.28
N ASN A 214 -2.76 -4.99 0.13
CA ASN A 214 -2.55 -5.62 1.43
C ASN A 214 -2.92 -4.68 2.58
N ILE A 215 -2.40 -3.44 2.58
CA ILE A 215 -2.71 -2.41 3.58
C ILE A 215 -4.22 -2.17 3.65
N ASN A 216 -4.89 -1.96 2.51
CA ASN A 216 -6.33 -1.70 2.47
C ASN A 216 -7.19 -2.86 3.01
N ILE A 217 -6.76 -4.10 2.82
CA ILE A 217 -7.53 -5.27 3.23
C ILE A 217 -7.22 -5.71 4.66
N ARG A 218 -5.95 -5.66 5.07
CA ARG A 218 -5.44 -6.19 6.34
C ARG A 218 -5.37 -5.14 7.44
N SER A 219 -4.99 -3.91 7.10
CA SER A 219 -4.84 -2.82 8.08
C SER A 219 -6.13 -2.03 8.28
N MET A 220 -7.21 -2.37 7.56
CA MET A 220 -8.53 -1.74 7.73
C MET A 220 -9.64 -2.75 8.01
N TYR A 221 -10.71 -2.27 8.65
CA TYR A 221 -11.94 -3.01 8.86
C TYR A 221 -13.15 -2.38 8.18
N LEU A 222 -13.97 -3.23 7.58
CA LEU A 222 -15.23 -2.85 6.93
C LEU A 222 -16.32 -2.58 7.99
N SER A 223 -17.08 -1.51 7.79
CA SER A 223 -18.28 -1.15 8.55
C SER A 223 -19.37 -0.59 7.63
N PHE A 224 -20.62 -0.66 8.07
CA PHE A 224 -21.77 -0.06 7.38
C PHE A 224 -22.36 1.07 8.21
N ALA A 225 -22.56 2.22 7.59
CA ALA A 225 -23.11 3.38 8.26
C ALA A 225 -24.25 4.02 7.47
N THR A 226 -25.20 4.63 8.18
CA THR A 226 -26.41 5.24 7.63
C THR A 226 -26.65 6.58 8.33
N PRO A 227 -27.24 7.60 7.68
CA PRO A 227 -27.57 8.83 8.40
C PRO A 227 -28.71 8.55 9.40
N SER A 228 -28.62 9.04 10.64
CA SER A 228 -29.67 8.87 11.64
C SER A 228 -30.92 9.68 11.30
N ASP A 229 -30.76 10.88 10.74
CA ASP A 229 -31.87 11.69 10.24
C ASP A 229 -32.33 11.18 8.88
N ALA A 230 -33.64 11.03 8.67
CA ALA A 230 -34.26 10.56 7.44
C ALA A 230 -34.13 11.54 6.26
N VAL A 231 -33.92 12.84 6.49
CA VAL A 231 -33.77 13.83 5.41
C VAL A 231 -32.34 13.93 4.89
N GLU A 232 -31.37 13.44 5.65
CA GLU A 232 -29.96 13.46 5.27
C GLU A 232 -29.60 12.31 4.33
N GLU A 233 -28.72 12.61 3.38
CA GLU A 233 -28.26 11.68 2.37
C GLU A 233 -26.77 11.89 2.06
N PHE A 234 -26.11 10.81 1.63
CA PHE A 234 -24.77 10.86 1.08
C PHE A 234 -24.78 11.26 -0.40
N LEU A 235 -23.82 12.10 -0.80
CA LEU A 235 -23.58 12.48 -2.18
C LEU A 235 -22.73 11.43 -2.91
N LEU A 236 -22.72 11.48 -4.24
CA LEU A 236 -21.89 10.59 -5.07
C LEU A 236 -21.14 11.39 -6.14
N THR A 237 -19.81 11.33 -6.10
CA THR A 237 -18.88 11.98 -7.04
C THR A 237 -18.23 10.96 -7.97
N GLU A 238 -17.53 11.40 -9.03
CA GLU A 238 -16.95 10.50 -10.05
C GLU A 238 -15.89 9.55 -9.52
N ASN A 239 -15.19 9.96 -8.47
CA ASN A 239 -14.17 9.19 -7.78
C ASN A 239 -14.74 8.31 -6.66
N ALA A 240 -16.04 7.98 -6.63
CA ALA A 240 -16.78 7.32 -5.54
C ALA A 240 -16.09 6.17 -4.77
N PHE A 241 -15.17 5.42 -5.40
CA PHE A 241 -14.41 4.34 -4.76
C PHE A 241 -12.94 4.69 -4.46
N GLY A 242 -12.45 5.81 -4.99
CA GLY A 242 -11.15 6.40 -4.70
C GLY A 242 -11.17 7.46 -3.60
N ILE A 243 -12.33 7.75 -3.00
CA ILE A 243 -12.42 8.68 -1.89
C ILE A 243 -11.84 8.05 -0.62
N TYR A 244 -10.92 8.77 0.00
CA TYR A 244 -10.42 8.46 1.34
C TYR A 244 -10.41 9.69 2.23
N GLU A 245 -10.51 9.53 3.54
CA GLU A 245 -10.28 10.59 4.52
C GLU A 245 -8.89 10.40 5.12
N GLY A 246 -8.12 11.49 5.21
CA GLY A 246 -6.77 11.53 5.77
C GLY A 246 -5.84 12.54 5.07
N PRO A 247 -4.70 12.87 5.70
CA PRO A 247 -3.78 13.89 5.21
C PRO A 247 -3.07 13.46 3.93
N ASN A 248 -2.84 14.44 3.04
CA ASN A 248 -1.99 14.29 1.86
C ASN A 248 -1.11 15.53 1.71
N ASP A 249 0.19 15.29 1.72
CA ASP A 249 1.20 16.32 1.60
C ASP A 249 1.80 16.31 0.21
N TYR A 250 1.90 17.51 -0.36
CA TYR A 250 2.45 17.70 -1.70
C TYR A 250 3.69 18.59 -1.64
N PHE A 251 4.68 18.25 -2.45
CA PHE A 251 5.71 19.17 -2.87
C PHE A 251 5.27 19.78 -4.20
N THR A 252 5.21 21.12 -4.29
CA THR A 252 5.03 21.81 -5.57
C THR A 252 6.39 22.25 -6.07
N ASN A 253 6.82 21.74 -7.23
CA ASN A 253 8.01 22.22 -7.90
C ASN A 253 7.82 23.72 -8.24
N PRO A 254 8.64 24.63 -7.70
CA PRO A 254 8.43 26.07 -7.89
C PRO A 254 8.68 26.52 -9.34
N PHE A 255 9.42 25.75 -10.13
CA PHE A 255 9.79 26.09 -11.50
C PHE A 255 8.81 25.55 -12.55
N THR A 256 8.30 24.34 -12.36
CA THR A 256 7.34 23.70 -13.29
C THR A 256 5.91 23.85 -12.81
N GLY A 257 5.72 24.12 -11.52
CA GLY A 257 4.42 24.13 -10.88
C GLY A 257 3.78 22.76 -10.70
N GLU A 258 4.52 21.69 -10.97
CA GLU A 258 4.11 20.30 -10.82
C GLU A 258 4.01 19.92 -9.34
N ARG A 259 2.95 19.20 -8.98
CA ARG A 259 2.75 18.69 -7.61
C ARG A 259 3.12 17.22 -7.54
N THR A 260 3.93 16.85 -6.57
CA THR A 260 4.29 15.47 -6.26
C THR A 260 3.87 15.15 -4.83
N THR A 261 3.10 14.07 -4.62
CA THR A 261 2.78 13.59 -3.28
C THR A 261 4.07 13.17 -2.56
N THR A 262 4.26 13.66 -1.33
CA THR A 262 5.41 13.39 -0.48
C THR A 262 5.07 12.46 0.67
N ALA A 263 3.88 12.63 1.25
CA ALA A 263 3.31 11.74 2.25
C ALA A 263 1.80 11.68 2.07
N TYR A 264 1.20 10.54 2.39
CA TYR A 264 -0.24 10.40 2.46
C TYR A 264 -0.62 9.37 3.52
N THR A 265 -1.80 9.52 4.10
CA THR A 265 -2.36 8.52 5.03
C THR A 265 -3.85 8.38 4.77
N GLU A 266 -4.31 7.14 4.62
CA GLU A 266 -5.72 6.81 4.41
C GLU A 266 -6.30 6.29 5.71
N PHE A 267 -6.97 7.15 6.48
CA PHE A 267 -7.62 6.75 7.73
C PHE A 267 -8.95 6.04 7.48
N HIS A 268 -9.70 6.50 6.48
CA HIS A 268 -10.94 5.88 6.03
C HIS A 268 -10.99 5.80 4.51
N ILE A 269 -11.48 4.70 3.95
CA ILE A 269 -11.91 4.62 2.55
C ILE A 269 -13.41 4.56 2.51
N ILE A 270 -14.01 5.51 1.80
CA ILE A 270 -15.46 5.75 1.81
C ILE A 270 -16.02 5.29 0.47
N SER A 271 -17.05 4.44 0.53
CA SER A 271 -17.73 3.93 -0.66
C SER A 271 -19.24 4.08 -0.48
N VAL A 272 -19.80 5.12 -1.08
CA VAL A 272 -21.23 5.41 -1.01
C VAL A 272 -22.00 4.40 -1.88
N VAL A 273 -22.84 3.59 -1.23
CA VAL A 273 -23.60 2.52 -1.89
C VAL A 273 -24.98 2.99 -2.32
N SER A 274 -25.57 3.85 -1.50
CA SER A 274 -26.86 4.49 -1.75
C SER A 274 -26.91 5.82 -1.00
N PRO A 275 -27.91 6.68 -1.27
CA PRO A 275 -28.11 7.91 -0.50
C PRO A 275 -28.18 7.69 1.02
N ARG A 276 -28.54 6.48 1.46
CA ARG A 276 -28.82 6.14 2.86
C ARG A 276 -27.88 5.08 3.45
N LEU A 277 -26.83 4.70 2.72
CA LEU A 277 -25.92 3.62 3.14
C LEU A 277 -24.53 3.85 2.55
N VAL A 278 -23.53 3.86 3.42
CA VAL A 278 -22.12 3.94 3.05
C VAL A 278 -21.36 2.73 3.61
N MET A 279 -20.41 2.22 2.83
CA MET A 279 -19.40 1.28 3.29
C MET A 279 -18.13 2.05 3.63
N ILE A 280 -17.56 1.78 4.80
CA ILE A 280 -16.34 2.43 5.26
C ILE A 280 -15.31 1.36 5.60
N LEU A 281 -14.14 1.40 4.95
CA LEU A 281 -12.94 0.73 5.47
C LEU A 281 -12.25 1.71 6.40
N ARG A 282 -12.10 1.35 7.68
CA ARG A 282 -11.48 2.20 8.71
C ARG A 282 -10.17 1.59 9.17
N ASP A 283 -9.13 2.40 9.31
CA ASP A 283 -7.82 1.99 9.83
C ASP A 283 -7.95 1.33 11.21
N ASN A 284 -7.26 0.20 11.41
CA ASN A 284 -7.23 -0.54 12.67
C ASN A 284 -6.54 0.22 13.81
N CYS A 285 -5.72 1.24 13.51
CA CYS A 285 -5.04 2.08 14.48
C CYS A 285 -5.94 3.19 15.03
N LEU A 286 -7.08 3.48 14.39
CA LEU A 286 -8.05 4.42 14.93
C LEU A 286 -8.79 3.83 16.13
N PRO A 287 -9.41 4.68 16.98
CA PRO A 287 -10.13 4.21 18.15
C PRO A 287 -11.18 3.14 17.82
N GLU A 288 -11.24 2.08 18.63
CA GLU A 288 -12.22 0.98 18.54
C GLU A 288 -12.75 0.64 19.95
N PRO A 289 -14.07 0.74 20.20
CA PRO A 289 -14.62 0.73 21.57
C PRO A 289 -14.34 -0.51 22.43
N LEU A 290 -14.09 -1.68 21.83
CA LEU A 290 -13.88 -2.93 22.55
C LEU A 290 -12.39 -3.24 22.72
N GLU A 291 -11.60 -3.04 21.67
CA GLU A 291 -10.15 -3.24 21.71
C GLU A 291 -9.46 -2.22 22.62
N ASP A 292 -9.94 -0.98 22.66
CA ASP A 292 -9.31 0.11 23.41
C ASP A 292 -9.60 0.08 24.93
N GLN A 293 -10.41 -0.88 25.38
CA GLN A 293 -10.55 -1.20 26.81
C GLN A 293 -9.27 -1.82 27.39
N ARG A 294 -8.41 -2.33 26.51
CA ARG A 294 -7.08 -2.82 26.83
C ARG A 294 -6.08 -1.68 26.61
N ASP A 295 -5.52 -1.18 27.71
CA ASP A 295 -4.61 -0.04 27.69
C ASP A 295 -3.38 -0.29 26.79
N ASP A 296 -2.86 -1.52 26.77
CA ASP A 296 -1.74 -1.94 25.91
C ASP A 296 -2.07 -1.80 24.42
N ILE A 297 -3.27 -2.23 24.01
CA ILE A 297 -3.72 -2.10 22.62
C ILE A 297 -3.94 -0.64 22.26
N ARG A 298 -4.61 0.12 23.13
CA ARG A 298 -4.90 1.54 22.91
C ARG A 298 -3.61 2.36 22.76
N ASP A 299 -2.62 2.10 23.60
CA ASP A 299 -1.35 2.83 23.58
C ASP A 299 -0.49 2.44 22.37
N TRP A 300 -0.50 1.16 21.95
CA TRP A 300 0.12 0.73 20.70
C TRP A 300 -0.50 1.44 19.48
N LYS A 301 -1.84 1.51 19.40
CA LYS A 301 -2.54 2.22 18.33
C LYS A 301 -2.15 3.69 18.25
N ARG A 302 -2.11 4.37 19.41
CA ARG A 302 -1.65 5.77 19.51
C ARG A 302 -0.21 5.94 19.04
N LEU A 303 0.69 5.02 19.39
CA LEU A 303 2.07 5.03 18.92
C LEU A 303 2.14 4.90 17.39
N MET A 304 1.38 3.98 16.81
CA MET A 304 1.33 3.79 15.35
C MET A 304 0.78 5.02 14.62
N LEU A 305 -0.28 5.65 15.14
CA LEU A 305 -0.81 6.89 14.58
C LEU A 305 0.22 8.02 14.68
N ALA A 306 0.90 8.17 15.82
CA ALA A 306 1.95 9.18 15.99
C ALA A 306 3.12 8.95 15.02
N ALA A 307 3.55 7.70 14.83
CA ALA A 307 4.60 7.35 13.88
C ALA A 307 4.18 7.66 12.43
N SER A 308 2.93 7.35 12.05
CA SER A 308 2.39 7.69 10.73
C SER A 308 2.34 9.21 10.52
N ALA A 309 1.98 9.97 11.55
CA ALA A 309 1.93 11.44 11.49
C ALA A 309 3.31 12.06 11.26
N GLN A 310 4.40 11.47 11.78
CA GLN A 310 5.76 11.98 11.57
C GLN A 310 6.23 11.96 10.11
N ALA A 311 5.59 11.17 9.25
CA ALA A 311 5.90 11.17 7.81
C ALA A 311 5.42 12.44 7.10
N HIS A 312 4.52 13.22 7.71
CA HIS A 312 3.93 14.43 7.14
C HIS A 312 4.75 15.67 7.49
N ASN A 313 4.69 16.68 6.62
CA ASN A 313 5.31 18.00 6.79
C ASN A 313 4.80 18.74 8.03
N GLN A 314 3.54 18.48 8.42
CA GLN A 314 2.93 19.02 9.63
C GLN A 314 2.35 17.89 10.49
N PRO A 315 3.19 17.17 11.26
CA PRO A 315 2.76 16.01 12.03
C PRO A 315 1.60 16.32 13.00
N ASP A 316 1.61 17.50 13.61
CA ASP A 316 0.56 17.93 14.54
C ASP A 316 -0.83 18.04 13.88
N ASN A 317 -0.88 18.25 12.56
CA ASN A 317 -2.11 18.36 11.77
C ASN A 317 -2.47 17.07 11.02
N ALA A 318 -1.62 16.04 11.05
CA ALA A 318 -1.85 14.76 10.36
C ALA A 318 -2.77 13.82 11.15
N LYS A 319 -4.00 14.26 11.47
CA LYS A 319 -5.02 13.47 12.19
C LYS A 319 -6.31 13.34 11.39
N SER A 320 -7.13 12.36 11.77
CA SER A 320 -8.39 12.08 11.10
C SER A 320 -9.48 13.10 11.47
N LEU A 321 -10.22 13.58 10.48
CA LEU A 321 -11.47 14.33 10.62
C LEU A 321 -12.61 13.51 11.24
N LEU A 322 -12.50 12.18 11.16
CA LEU A 322 -13.49 11.19 11.54
C LEU A 322 -12.93 10.24 12.60
N GLU A 323 -11.95 10.68 13.39
CA GLU A 323 -11.38 9.89 14.49
C GLU A 323 -12.47 9.43 15.48
N ASP A 324 -13.41 10.33 15.78
CA ASP A 324 -14.56 10.15 16.67
C ASP A 324 -15.75 9.41 16.04
N LEU A 325 -15.64 8.98 14.77
CA LEU A 325 -16.74 8.31 14.08
C LEU A 325 -17.15 7.03 14.84
N PRO A 326 -18.45 6.82 15.14
CA PRO A 326 -18.91 5.79 16.09
C PRO A 326 -19.03 4.41 15.43
N LEU A 327 -17.93 3.88 14.91
CA LEU A 327 -17.86 2.57 14.29
C LEU A 327 -17.18 1.55 15.21
N ALA A 328 -17.54 0.28 15.02
CA ALA A 328 -16.88 -0.84 15.69
C ALA A 328 -16.69 -1.99 14.71
N LYS A 329 -15.72 -2.87 15.01
CA LYS A 329 -15.47 -4.07 14.20
C LYS A 329 -16.64 -5.04 14.29
N ALA A 330 -17.02 -5.63 13.15
CA ALA A 330 -18.03 -6.70 13.09
C ALA A 330 -17.74 -7.80 14.12
N ARG A 331 -18.77 -8.26 14.83
CA ARG A 331 -18.64 -9.38 15.78
C ARG A 331 -18.44 -10.66 14.99
N ASN A 332 -17.54 -11.52 15.45
CA ASN A 332 -17.22 -12.75 14.73
C ASN A 332 -17.61 -13.99 15.54
N SER A 333 -17.79 -15.11 14.84
CA SER A 333 -18.22 -16.37 15.46
C SER A 333 -17.20 -17.03 16.39
N TYR A 334 -15.96 -16.55 16.43
CA TYR A 334 -14.85 -17.17 17.19
C TYR A 334 -14.39 -16.32 18.38
N THR A 335 -15.07 -15.20 18.66
CA THR A 335 -14.83 -14.37 19.84
C THR A 335 -16.12 -14.14 20.61
N VAL A 336 -16.00 -13.88 21.90
CA VAL A 336 -17.08 -13.54 22.82
C VAL A 336 -16.67 -12.34 23.67
N ILE A 337 -17.66 -11.63 24.21
CA ILE A 337 -17.42 -10.56 25.17
C ILE A 337 -17.61 -11.15 26.56
N GLN A 338 -16.56 -11.18 27.37
CA GLN A 338 -16.57 -11.60 28.77
C GLN A 338 -16.04 -10.47 29.63
N ASP A 339 -16.81 -10.03 30.63
CA ASP A 339 -16.47 -8.90 31.51
C ASP A 339 -16.04 -7.63 30.75
N GLY A 340 -16.72 -7.33 29.64
CA GLY A 340 -16.43 -6.21 28.76
C GLY A 340 -15.30 -6.45 27.75
N ARG A 341 -14.48 -7.48 27.96
CA ARG A 341 -13.29 -7.78 27.14
C ARG A 341 -13.58 -8.77 26.02
N LEU A 342 -12.85 -8.60 24.91
CA LEU A 342 -12.88 -9.54 23.80
C LEU A 342 -12.01 -10.75 24.10
N GLU A 343 -12.62 -11.93 24.15
CA GLU A 343 -11.92 -13.20 24.35
C GLU A 343 -12.27 -14.21 23.26
N LEU A 344 -11.43 -15.24 23.09
CA LEU A 344 -11.75 -16.34 22.19
C LEU A 344 -12.96 -17.11 22.71
N ALA A 345 -13.85 -17.49 21.79
CA ALA A 345 -14.96 -18.37 22.11
C ALA A 345 -14.45 -19.75 22.56
N LYS A 346 -15.22 -20.46 23.38
CA LYS A 346 -14.85 -21.82 23.82
C LYS A 346 -14.59 -22.75 22.63
N GLY A 347 -13.36 -23.28 22.55
CA GLY A 347 -12.93 -24.16 21.46
C GLY A 347 -12.43 -23.44 20.21
N ALA A 348 -12.38 -22.10 20.22
CA ALA A 348 -11.67 -21.32 19.21
C ALA A 348 -10.19 -21.19 19.57
N ASP A 349 -9.34 -21.21 18.56
CA ASP A 349 -7.87 -21.06 18.64
C ASP A 349 -7.38 -19.76 17.97
N GLY A 350 -8.31 -18.88 17.59
CA GLY A 350 -8.01 -17.62 16.89
C GLY A 350 -7.62 -17.78 15.41
N VAL A 351 -7.47 -19.00 14.90
CA VAL A 351 -7.09 -19.22 13.50
C VAL A 351 -8.25 -18.85 12.57
N PRO A 352 -8.04 -17.95 11.59
CA PRO A 352 -9.07 -17.59 10.62
C PRO A 352 -9.53 -18.80 9.79
N ARG A 353 -10.84 -18.99 9.65
CA ARG A 353 -11.44 -20.08 8.87
C ARG A 353 -12.48 -19.56 7.88
N ALA A 354 -12.63 -20.29 6.78
CA ALA A 354 -13.62 -19.95 5.75
C ALA A 354 -15.08 -19.97 6.28
N LYS A 355 -15.35 -20.79 7.30
CA LYS A 355 -16.67 -20.91 7.94
C LYS A 355 -17.00 -19.82 8.95
N ASP A 356 -16.06 -18.92 9.24
CA ASP A 356 -16.29 -17.84 10.20
C ASP A 356 -17.40 -16.90 9.71
N LYS A 357 -18.23 -16.47 10.65
CA LYS A 357 -19.36 -15.58 10.43
C LYS A 357 -19.10 -14.23 11.09
N PHE A 358 -19.64 -13.18 10.49
CA PHE A 358 -19.43 -11.80 10.90
C PHE A 358 -20.76 -11.05 10.96
N ASP A 359 -21.14 -10.62 12.15
CA ASP A 359 -22.31 -9.76 12.40
C ASP A 359 -21.89 -8.29 12.28
N PHE A 360 -22.37 -7.64 11.22
CA PHE A 360 -22.17 -6.21 10.98
C PHE A 360 -23.36 -5.41 11.49
N THR A 361 -23.11 -4.43 12.35
CA THR A 361 -24.12 -3.47 12.80
C THR A 361 -24.28 -2.33 11.78
N PHE A 362 -25.50 -1.83 11.61
CA PHE A 362 -25.75 -0.57 10.90
C PHE A 362 -25.60 0.60 11.86
N PHE A 363 -24.50 1.36 11.73
CA PHE A 363 -24.23 2.50 12.60
C PHE A 363 -24.97 3.75 12.11
N GLY A 364 -25.89 4.26 12.91
CA GLY A 364 -26.57 5.53 12.68
C GLY A 364 -25.62 6.71 12.96
N LEU A 365 -25.36 7.52 11.94
CA LEU A 365 -24.48 8.67 12.00
C LEU A 365 -25.27 9.94 12.31
N GLU A 366 -24.78 10.70 13.28
CA GLU A 366 -25.24 12.07 13.52
C GLU A 366 -24.89 12.98 12.33
N SER A 367 -25.64 14.07 12.20
CA SER A 367 -25.50 15.05 11.11
C SER A 367 -24.06 15.51 10.90
N LYS A 368 -23.32 15.81 11.98
CA LYS A 368 -21.89 16.19 11.91
C LYS A 368 -21.07 15.18 11.08
N HIS A 369 -21.22 13.88 11.35
CA HIS A 369 -20.46 12.84 10.66
C HIS A 369 -20.91 12.66 9.20
N VAL A 370 -22.22 12.73 8.95
CA VAL A 370 -22.79 12.65 7.60
C VAL A 370 -22.26 13.79 6.73
N GLN A 371 -22.32 15.02 7.25
CA GLN A 371 -21.83 16.19 6.52
C GLN A 371 -20.30 16.22 6.42
N THR A 372 -19.56 15.67 7.39
CA THR A 372 -18.10 15.50 7.28
C THR A 372 -17.74 14.49 6.18
N ILE A 373 -18.48 13.38 6.05
CA ILE A 373 -18.31 12.44 4.93
C ILE A 373 -18.58 13.16 3.60
N ASN A 374 -19.69 13.88 3.48
CA ASN A 374 -20.00 14.65 2.27
C ASN A 374 -18.94 15.72 1.97
N LEU A 375 -18.37 16.36 3.00
CA LEU A 375 -17.25 17.29 2.87
C LEU A 375 -16.03 16.63 2.25
N VAL A 376 -15.65 15.42 2.67
CA VAL A 376 -14.53 14.66 2.08
C VAL A 376 -14.83 14.33 0.61
N MET A 377 -16.06 13.93 0.30
CA MET A 377 -16.48 13.67 -1.09
C MET A 377 -16.33 14.92 -1.96
N LEU A 378 -16.74 16.09 -1.45
CA LEU A 378 -16.70 17.37 -2.17
C LEU A 378 -15.28 17.93 -2.32
N ASP A 379 -14.43 17.82 -1.30
CA ASP A 379 -13.04 18.29 -1.34
C ASP A 379 -12.22 17.56 -2.42
N GLN A 380 -12.50 16.27 -2.61
CA GLN A 380 -11.85 15.46 -3.65
C GLN A 380 -12.58 15.50 -5.00
N ALA A 381 -13.60 16.34 -5.18
CA ALA A 381 -14.38 16.43 -6.42
C ALA A 381 -13.78 17.37 -7.48
N HIS A 382 -12.57 17.91 -7.28
CA HIS A 382 -12.00 18.95 -8.15
C HIS A 382 -11.67 18.48 -9.58
N HIS A 383 -11.65 17.17 -9.81
CA HIS A 383 -11.57 16.55 -11.14
C HIS A 383 -12.89 15.90 -11.60
N SER A 384 -13.95 15.99 -10.80
CA SER A 384 -15.26 15.41 -11.15
C SER A 384 -16.04 16.35 -12.07
N SER A 385 -16.60 15.80 -13.15
CA SER A 385 -17.55 16.54 -14.00
C SER A 385 -18.98 16.50 -13.49
N HIS A 386 -19.35 15.54 -12.63
CA HIS A 386 -20.70 15.46 -12.05
C HIS A 386 -20.71 15.13 -10.56
N ILE A 387 -21.72 15.67 -9.86
CA ILE A 387 -22.11 15.27 -8.51
C ILE A 387 -23.54 14.75 -8.55
N VAL A 388 -23.74 13.46 -8.28
CA VAL A 388 -25.06 12.83 -8.19
C VAL A 388 -25.61 13.01 -6.78
N TYR A 389 -26.89 13.37 -6.71
CA TYR A 389 -27.64 13.57 -5.48
C TYR A 389 -29.08 13.09 -5.67
N LYS A 390 -29.78 12.77 -4.58
CA LYS A 390 -31.19 12.36 -4.63
C LYS A 390 -32.12 13.45 -4.09
N SER A 391 -31.79 14.07 -2.97
CA SER A 391 -32.52 15.21 -2.40
C SER A 391 -31.80 16.53 -2.62
N LYS A 392 -32.50 17.54 -3.14
CA LYS A 392 -31.98 18.92 -3.22
C LYS A 392 -31.70 19.51 -1.83
N VAL A 393 -32.49 19.12 -0.82
CA VAL A 393 -32.31 19.58 0.56
C VAL A 393 -31.02 19.02 1.14
N ALA A 394 -30.75 17.71 0.94
CA ALA A 394 -29.50 17.09 1.39
C ALA A 394 -28.28 17.67 0.66
N LEU A 395 -28.40 17.92 -0.66
CA LEU A 395 -27.36 18.60 -1.41
C LEU A 395 -27.08 20.00 -0.86
N GLN A 396 -28.12 20.80 -0.62
CA GLN A 396 -27.96 22.14 -0.05
C GLN A 396 -27.23 22.09 1.29
N ALA A 397 -27.66 21.22 2.21
CA ALA A 397 -27.04 21.09 3.53
C ALA A 397 -25.55 20.69 3.44
N ALA A 398 -25.21 19.76 2.54
CA ALA A 398 -23.83 19.33 2.32
C ALA A 398 -22.96 20.46 1.75
N LEU A 399 -23.49 21.25 0.80
CA LEU A 399 -22.79 22.40 0.24
C LEU A 399 -22.59 23.51 1.29
N GLU A 400 -23.63 23.81 2.07
CA GLU A 400 -23.55 24.79 3.16
C GLU A 400 -22.50 24.41 4.19
N PHE A 401 -22.52 23.15 4.65
CA PHE A 401 -21.53 22.65 5.59
C PHE A 401 -20.12 22.72 5.01
N TYR A 402 -19.89 22.20 3.80
CA TYR A 402 -18.56 22.17 3.19
C TYR A 402 -18.00 23.56 2.92
N LEU A 403 -18.79 24.46 2.32
CA LEU A 403 -18.32 25.79 1.95
C LEU A 403 -18.01 26.64 3.19
N ASP A 404 -18.79 26.52 4.25
CA ASP A 404 -18.57 27.24 5.52
C ASP A 404 -17.52 26.60 6.43
N TYR A 405 -17.15 25.33 6.21
CA TYR A 405 -16.22 24.60 7.08
C TYR A 405 -14.86 25.32 7.20
N PRO A 406 -14.22 25.38 8.38
CA PRO A 406 -12.89 25.96 8.53
C PRO A 406 -11.84 25.25 7.68
N THR A 407 -10.89 26.00 7.13
CA THR A 407 -9.89 25.48 6.18
C THR A 407 -8.66 24.92 6.90
N GLN A 408 -8.30 25.55 8.01
CA GLN A 408 -7.24 25.15 8.91
C GLN A 408 -7.83 25.07 10.32
N THR A 409 -7.85 23.87 10.89
CA THR A 409 -8.17 23.65 12.29
C THR A 409 -6.97 23.00 12.94
N ARG A 410 -6.55 23.47 14.11
CA ARG A 410 -5.42 22.86 14.82
C ARG A 410 -5.69 21.36 15.02
N GLY A 411 -4.79 20.50 14.58
CA GLY A 411 -4.98 19.06 14.66
C GLY A 411 -5.74 18.44 13.48
N VAL A 412 -5.98 19.20 12.41
CA VAL A 412 -6.67 18.73 11.21
C VAL A 412 -5.87 19.18 9.98
N TYR A 413 -5.70 18.29 9.01
CA TYR A 413 -4.98 18.59 7.79
C TYR A 413 -5.72 19.63 6.94
N SER A 414 -4.99 20.40 6.14
CA SER A 414 -5.56 21.53 5.40
C SER A 414 -6.56 21.07 4.34
N LEU A 415 -7.79 21.58 4.40
CA LEU A 415 -8.85 21.37 3.42
C LEU A 415 -9.03 22.62 2.57
N LYS A 416 -9.61 22.48 1.37
CA LYS A 416 -9.91 23.62 0.48
C LYS A 416 -8.68 24.51 0.25
N THR A 417 -7.53 23.86 0.10
CA THR A 417 -6.25 24.50 -0.16
C THR A 417 -6.15 24.85 -1.64
N ILE A 418 -6.04 26.13 -1.97
CA ILE A 418 -5.90 26.63 -3.33
C ILE A 418 -4.51 27.23 -3.53
N SER A 419 -3.98 27.16 -4.75
CA SER A 419 -2.85 27.98 -5.16
C SER A 419 -3.30 29.39 -5.52
N ASP A 420 -2.35 30.32 -5.59
CA ASP A 420 -2.60 31.70 -6.05
C ASP A 420 -2.77 31.81 -7.59
N ARG A 421 -2.74 30.68 -8.30
CA ARG A 421 -2.89 30.63 -9.75
C ARG A 421 -4.33 30.96 -10.15
N PRO A 422 -4.53 31.74 -11.23
CA PRO A 422 -5.86 32.12 -11.67
C PRO A 422 -6.74 30.93 -12.08
N ASN A 423 -6.13 29.81 -12.47
CA ASN A 423 -6.81 28.60 -12.93
C ASN A 423 -6.68 27.42 -11.95
N ASP A 424 -6.60 27.70 -10.64
CA ASP A 424 -6.56 26.64 -9.64
C ASP A 424 -7.84 25.76 -9.69
N PRO A 425 -7.72 24.43 -9.83
CA PRO A 425 -8.87 23.54 -10.02
C PRO A 425 -9.76 23.48 -8.77
N MET A 426 -9.19 23.61 -7.57
CA MET A 426 -9.96 23.63 -6.32
C MET A 426 -10.74 24.95 -6.21
N LEU A 427 -10.13 26.10 -6.53
CA LEU A 427 -10.86 27.37 -6.58
C LEU A 427 -11.99 27.35 -7.62
N ALA A 428 -11.76 26.77 -8.80
CA ALA A 428 -12.78 26.61 -9.83
C ALA A 428 -13.95 25.74 -9.35
N LEU A 429 -13.66 24.63 -8.67
CA LEU A 429 -14.68 23.82 -8.02
C LEU A 429 -15.48 24.62 -7.00
N LEU A 430 -14.82 25.29 -6.04
CA LEU A 430 -15.47 26.03 -4.96
C LEU A 430 -16.45 27.09 -5.48
N ARG A 431 -16.06 27.84 -6.52
CA ARG A 431 -16.94 28.83 -7.17
C ARG A 431 -18.16 28.20 -7.82
N LYS A 432 -17.99 27.02 -8.46
CA LYS A 432 -19.11 26.27 -9.03
C LYS A 432 -20.05 25.79 -7.92
N LEU A 433 -19.51 25.27 -6.82
CA LEU A 433 -20.30 24.81 -5.68
C LEU A 433 -21.05 25.96 -4.99
N GLU A 434 -20.44 27.13 -4.81
CA GLU A 434 -21.14 28.35 -4.35
C GLU A 434 -22.30 28.72 -5.27
N THR A 435 -22.09 28.68 -6.58
CA THR A 435 -23.13 28.99 -7.57
C THR A 435 -24.34 28.05 -7.42
N ILE A 436 -24.08 26.77 -7.21
CA ILE A 436 -25.14 25.78 -6.96
C ILE A 436 -25.81 26.03 -5.62
N ALA A 437 -25.07 26.27 -4.55
CA ALA A 437 -25.62 26.58 -3.23
C ALA A 437 -26.56 27.82 -3.29
N HIS A 438 -26.15 28.89 -3.97
CA HIS A 438 -26.98 30.07 -4.19
C HIS A 438 -28.25 29.75 -5.00
N SER A 439 -28.15 28.90 -6.02
CA SER A 439 -29.32 28.49 -6.81
C SER A 439 -30.33 27.63 -6.01
N LEU A 440 -29.89 27.02 -4.91
CA LEU A 440 -30.73 26.30 -3.94
C LEU A 440 -31.29 27.22 -2.84
N GLY A 441 -30.97 28.52 -2.85
CA GLY A 441 -31.44 29.49 -1.87
C GLY A 441 -30.49 29.72 -0.69
N SER A 442 -29.28 29.16 -0.71
CA SER A 442 -28.25 29.46 0.28
C SER A 442 -27.61 30.83 0.04
N SER A 443 -26.97 31.40 1.06
CA SER A 443 -26.10 32.58 0.95
C SER A 443 -24.65 32.29 1.39
N VAL A 444 -24.30 31.01 1.53
CA VAL A 444 -22.98 30.59 2.00
C VAL A 444 -21.88 31.02 1.03
N ARG A 445 -20.73 31.43 1.58
CA ARG A 445 -19.53 31.75 0.81
C ARG A 445 -18.44 30.73 1.08
N ALA A 446 -17.70 30.36 0.05
CA ALA A 446 -16.59 29.43 0.18
C ALA A 446 -15.48 30.02 1.05
N LYS A 447 -15.19 29.38 2.17
CA LYS A 447 -13.93 29.59 2.90
C LYS A 447 -12.87 28.66 2.31
N TYR A 448 -11.71 29.21 1.95
CA TYR A 448 -10.56 28.46 1.44
C TYR A 448 -9.26 29.04 1.98
N TYR A 449 -8.23 28.21 2.07
CA TYR A 449 -6.89 28.64 2.40
C TYR A 449 -6.11 28.82 1.11
N ILE A 450 -5.57 30.03 0.90
CA ILE A 450 -4.59 30.24 -0.17
C ILE A 450 -3.29 29.69 0.39
N ASP A 451 -2.85 28.56 -0.15
CA ASP A 451 -1.47 28.15 0.02
C ASP A 451 -0.63 29.25 -0.62
N PRO A 452 0.14 30.01 0.17
CA PRO A 452 1.15 30.85 -0.42
C PRO A 452 2.11 29.85 -1.07
N LEU A 453 1.89 29.55 -2.36
CA LEU A 453 3.00 29.14 -3.21
C LEU A 453 4.10 30.13 -2.85
N ASP A 454 5.17 29.65 -2.22
CA ASP A 454 6.28 30.49 -1.78
C ASP A 454 6.48 31.56 -2.85
N GLU A 455 6.14 32.81 -2.53
CA GLU A 455 5.94 33.85 -3.54
C GLU A 455 7.25 34.06 -4.29
N ILE A 456 7.39 33.38 -5.42
CA ILE A 456 8.29 33.72 -6.50
C ILE A 456 7.35 34.08 -7.67
N LYS A 457 6.64 35.21 -7.53
CA LYS A 457 5.91 35.80 -8.64
C LYS A 457 6.86 36.66 -9.46
N ASP A 458 6.97 36.36 -10.76
CA ASP A 458 7.64 37.14 -11.81
C ASP A 458 6.93 38.48 -12.17
N THR A 459 6.15 39.05 -11.27
CA THR A 459 5.82 40.49 -11.33
C THR A 459 6.91 41.25 -10.57
N PRO A 460 7.50 42.33 -11.14
CA PRO A 460 8.46 43.13 -10.38
C PRO A 460 7.78 43.57 -9.07
N PRO A 461 8.39 43.31 -7.90
CA PRO A 461 7.75 43.57 -6.62
C PRO A 461 7.43 45.06 -6.51
N PRO A 462 6.21 45.46 -6.10
CA PRO A 462 6.08 46.75 -5.45
C PRO A 462 6.91 46.65 -4.18
N ASP A 463 8.04 47.36 -4.15
CA ASP A 463 9.03 47.40 -3.07
C ASP A 463 10.19 46.37 -3.11
N GLY A 464 10.94 46.33 -4.22
CA GLY A 464 12.41 46.19 -4.17
C GLY A 464 13.07 44.87 -3.70
N ALA A 465 12.37 43.73 -3.68
CA ALA A 465 12.97 42.43 -3.31
C ALA A 465 13.75 41.71 -4.47
N PRO A 466 14.83 40.96 -4.20
CA PRO A 466 15.81 40.44 -5.19
C PRO A 466 15.48 39.10 -5.89
N THR A 467 15.98 38.91 -7.13
CA THR A 467 15.96 37.64 -7.92
C THR A 467 16.90 36.56 -7.36
N PHE A 468 16.87 35.27 -7.76
CA PHE A 468 17.85 34.25 -7.26
C PHE A 468 19.32 34.69 -7.45
N ASN A 469 19.68 35.19 -8.63
CA ASN A 469 21.00 35.78 -8.86
C ASN A 469 21.21 37.05 -8.00
N GLY A 470 20.15 37.82 -7.75
CA GLY A 470 20.13 38.96 -6.83
C GLY A 470 20.28 38.56 -5.34
N VAL A 471 19.72 37.44 -4.91
CA VAL A 471 19.85 36.85 -3.56
C VAL A 471 21.26 36.34 -3.40
N VAL A 472 21.81 35.64 -4.40
CA VAL A 472 23.22 35.24 -4.42
C VAL A 472 24.13 36.47 -4.38
N ALA A 473 23.84 37.52 -5.17
CA ALA A 473 24.62 38.76 -5.14
C ALA A 473 24.53 39.49 -3.78
N GLN A 474 23.34 39.61 -3.20
CA GLN A 474 23.15 40.18 -1.87
C GLN A 474 23.82 39.35 -0.78
N VAL A 475 23.78 38.02 -0.88
CA VAL A 475 24.49 37.12 0.05
C VAL A 475 25.99 37.30 -0.09
N LEU A 476 26.53 37.48 -1.30
CA LEU A 476 27.95 37.76 -1.52
C LEU A 476 28.36 39.12 -0.91
N GLU A 477 27.56 40.17 -1.08
CA GLU A 477 27.77 41.48 -0.44
C GLU A 477 27.68 41.40 1.09
N THR A 478 26.70 40.65 1.61
CA THR A 478 26.51 40.45 3.06
C THR A 478 27.69 39.69 3.68
N ILE A 479 28.16 38.62 3.02
CA ILE A 479 29.30 37.83 3.52
C ILE A 479 30.60 38.65 3.44
N GLU A 480 30.77 39.53 2.46
CA GLU A 480 31.91 40.44 2.41
C GLU A 480 31.94 41.42 3.59
N ASN A 481 30.78 41.93 4.01
CA ASN A 481 30.68 42.86 5.12
C ASN A 481 30.77 42.18 6.50
N ASP A 482 30.14 41.01 6.67
CA ASP A 482 29.95 40.37 7.99
C ASP A 482 30.99 39.29 8.33
N CYS A 483 31.68 38.72 7.34
CA CYS A 483 32.42 37.47 7.52
C CYS A 483 33.90 37.57 7.08
N ARG A 484 34.61 38.59 7.59
CA ARG A 484 36.04 38.83 7.30
C ARG A 484 37.01 37.73 7.76
N THR A 485 36.57 36.69 8.44
CA THR A 485 37.42 35.62 9.01
C THR A 485 37.13 34.23 8.45
N VAL A 486 36.13 34.06 7.57
CA VAL A 486 35.77 32.75 7.01
C VAL A 486 36.86 32.22 6.07
N SER A 487 37.24 30.96 6.27
CA SER A 487 38.21 30.24 5.42
C SER A 487 37.67 30.07 4.00
N LEU A 488 38.55 30.15 2.99
CA LEU A 488 38.20 29.92 1.58
C LEU A 488 37.53 28.55 1.35
N VAL A 489 37.83 27.56 2.19
CA VAL A 489 37.25 26.22 2.11
C VAL A 489 35.80 26.17 2.63
N ALA A 490 35.47 26.98 3.63
CA ALA A 490 34.14 27.04 4.24
C ALA A 490 33.20 28.05 3.54
N LEU A 491 33.75 28.84 2.61
CA LEU A 491 33.02 29.91 1.93
C LEU A 491 31.85 29.39 1.08
N PRO A 492 31.95 28.27 0.32
CA PRO A 492 30.82 27.70 -0.40
C PRO A 492 29.66 27.29 0.51
N ALA A 493 29.94 26.61 1.63
CA ALA A 493 28.93 26.20 2.59
C ALA A 493 28.27 27.40 3.28
N THR A 494 29.06 28.44 3.58
CA THR A 494 28.54 29.70 4.15
C THR A 494 27.61 30.42 3.18
N VAL A 495 27.99 30.50 1.89
CA VAL A 495 27.14 31.07 0.83
C VAL A 495 25.86 30.27 0.68
N MET A 496 25.97 28.94 0.58
CA MET A 496 24.81 28.06 0.45
C MET A 496 23.88 28.13 1.66
N SER A 497 24.40 28.09 2.88
CA SER A 497 23.62 28.20 4.11
C SER A 497 22.87 29.53 4.17
N LYS A 498 23.52 30.65 3.84
CA LYS A 498 22.85 31.96 3.79
C LYS A 498 21.82 32.05 2.66
N VAL A 499 22.07 31.44 1.51
CA VAL A 499 21.07 31.35 0.44
C VAL A 499 19.88 30.48 0.86
N LEU A 500 20.12 29.30 1.43
CA LEU A 500 19.09 28.40 1.97
C LEU A 500 18.25 29.09 3.06
N SER A 501 18.90 29.84 3.96
CA SER A 501 18.22 30.66 4.97
C SER A 501 17.33 31.74 4.35
N LYS A 502 17.82 32.44 3.30
CA LYS A 502 17.02 33.42 2.56
C LYS A 502 15.86 32.78 1.79
N LEU A 503 16.03 31.54 1.33
CA LEU A 503 15.01 30.73 0.67
C LEU A 503 14.09 30.00 1.67
N LYS A 504 14.35 30.08 2.98
CA LYS A 504 13.64 29.33 4.04
C LYS A 504 13.63 27.81 3.81
N MET A 505 14.72 27.27 3.26
CA MET A 505 14.86 25.84 2.96
C MET A 505 15.92 25.18 3.85
N SER A 506 15.68 23.94 4.26
CA SER A 506 16.70 23.10 4.89
C SER A 506 17.68 22.55 3.87
N ALA A 507 18.90 22.22 4.32
CA ALA A 507 19.91 21.59 3.48
C ALA A 507 19.46 20.17 3.07
N SER A 508 18.82 19.45 3.99
CA SER A 508 18.23 18.11 3.76
C SER A 508 17.12 18.11 2.71
N THR A 509 16.25 19.11 2.71
CA THR A 509 15.21 19.28 1.67
C THR A 509 15.84 19.60 0.33
N MET A 510 16.82 20.51 0.29
CA MET A 510 17.51 20.85 -0.95
C MET A 510 18.27 19.66 -1.56
N LYS A 511 18.91 18.84 -0.73
CA LYS A 511 19.63 17.64 -1.19
C LYS A 511 18.70 16.62 -1.84
N ARG A 512 17.50 16.43 -1.31
CA ARG A 512 16.47 15.56 -1.91
C ARG A 512 16.03 16.09 -3.28
N LEU A 513 15.83 17.40 -3.40
CA LEU A 513 15.49 18.05 -4.68
C LEU A 513 16.60 17.93 -5.71
N ASP A 514 17.86 17.97 -5.28
CA ASP A 514 19.01 17.77 -6.16
C ASP A 514 19.08 16.37 -6.75
N LEU A 515 18.73 15.35 -5.98
CA LEU A 515 18.65 13.96 -6.47
C LEU A 515 17.56 13.84 -7.54
N MET A 516 16.43 14.53 -7.37
CA MET A 516 15.35 14.58 -8.37
C MET A 516 15.76 15.37 -9.61
N ALA A 517 16.42 16.51 -9.45
CA ALA A 517 16.90 17.34 -10.57
C ALA A 517 17.98 16.63 -11.41
N MET A 518 18.85 15.84 -10.78
CA MET A 518 19.87 15.04 -11.47
C MET A 518 19.25 13.90 -12.28
N ALA A 519 18.17 13.28 -11.81
CA ALA A 519 17.41 12.27 -12.55
C ALA A 519 16.80 12.82 -13.85
N ASP A 520 16.46 14.11 -13.85
CA ASP A 520 15.89 14.83 -15.00
C ASP A 520 16.94 15.51 -15.91
N ASN A 521 18.23 15.21 -15.72
CA ASN A 521 19.34 15.85 -16.42
C ASN A 521 19.39 17.39 -16.26
N ARG A 522 18.85 17.91 -15.14
CA ARG A 522 18.86 19.34 -14.77
C ARG A 522 20.05 19.63 -13.86
N ARG A 523 20.41 20.93 -13.74
CA ARG A 523 21.55 21.37 -12.91
C ARG A 523 21.16 21.32 -11.44
N CYS A 524 21.98 20.67 -10.60
CA CYS A 524 21.80 20.66 -9.15
C CYS A 524 22.06 22.03 -8.51
N PHE A 525 21.51 22.26 -7.33
CA PHE A 525 21.58 23.49 -6.56
C PHE A 525 23.02 24.01 -6.36
N PRO A 526 24.02 23.16 -6.01
CA PRO A 526 25.42 23.57 -6.01
C PRO A 526 25.92 24.12 -7.33
N ASP A 527 25.52 23.51 -8.44
CA ASP A 527 25.90 23.96 -9.77
C ASP A 527 25.23 25.29 -10.12
N GLN A 528 23.98 25.49 -9.69
CA GLN A 528 23.24 26.72 -9.89
C GLN A 528 23.84 27.89 -9.09
N ILE A 529 24.17 27.67 -7.82
CA ILE A 529 24.87 28.65 -6.97
C ILE A 529 26.24 28.98 -7.57
N PHE A 530 27.02 27.97 -7.95
CA PHE A 530 28.32 28.15 -8.62
C PHE A 530 28.21 29.05 -9.85
N LEU A 531 27.22 28.81 -10.70
CA LEU A 531 26.98 29.62 -11.90
C LEU A 531 26.48 31.02 -11.59
N ALA A 532 25.62 31.19 -10.59
CA ALA A 532 25.12 32.49 -10.16
C ALA A 532 26.25 33.36 -9.61
N VAL A 533 27.16 32.78 -8.81
CA VAL A 533 28.38 33.44 -8.31
C VAL A 533 29.28 33.87 -9.47
N HIS A 534 29.43 33.03 -10.50
CA HIS A 534 30.21 33.36 -11.71
C HIS A 534 29.56 34.41 -12.62
N LYS A 535 28.26 34.64 -12.49
CA LYS A 535 27.49 35.62 -13.27
C LYS A 535 27.23 36.94 -12.54
N ALA A 536 27.48 37.01 -11.24
CA ALA A 536 27.29 38.23 -10.43
C ALA A 536 28.25 39.35 -10.86
N ASP A 537 27.83 40.62 -10.78
CA ASP A 537 28.72 41.77 -11.06
C ASP A 537 29.70 41.96 -9.90
N ILE A 538 30.87 41.33 -10.04
CA ILE A 538 31.94 41.27 -9.04
C ILE A 538 32.85 42.51 -9.02
N ARG A 539 32.52 43.59 -9.74
CA ARG A 539 33.38 44.78 -9.83
C ARG A 539 33.62 45.45 -8.47
N GLY A 540 32.65 45.35 -7.55
CA GLY A 540 32.74 45.87 -6.17
C GLY A 540 33.41 44.95 -5.14
N LEU A 541 33.59 43.65 -5.44
CA LEU A 541 34.13 42.67 -4.49
C LEU A 541 35.66 42.81 -4.32
N SER A 542 36.13 42.64 -3.08
CA SER A 542 37.56 42.63 -2.72
C SER A 542 38.33 41.48 -3.36
N ALA A 543 39.66 41.65 -3.47
CA ALA A 543 40.56 40.64 -4.06
C ALA A 543 40.49 39.26 -3.36
N ARG A 544 40.06 39.23 -2.08
CA ARG A 544 39.83 37.98 -1.33
C ARG A 544 38.58 37.25 -1.82
N TYR A 545 37.47 37.95 -2.03
CA TYR A 545 36.21 37.34 -2.48
C TYR A 545 36.24 36.99 -3.96
N LYS A 546 37.05 37.68 -4.78
CA LYS A 546 37.35 37.26 -6.16
C LYS A 546 38.01 35.88 -6.24
N LYS A 547 38.62 35.37 -5.15
CA LYS A 547 39.11 33.98 -5.07
C LYS A 547 37.98 32.94 -4.99
N ILE A 548 36.74 33.32 -4.67
CA ILE A 548 35.59 32.41 -4.70
C ILE A 548 35.34 31.85 -6.12
N LEU A 549 35.69 32.63 -7.14
CA LEU A 549 35.63 32.26 -8.56
C LEU A 549 36.73 31.28 -8.97
N GLN A 550 37.73 31.08 -8.11
CA GLN A 550 38.78 30.10 -8.28
C GLN A 550 38.44 28.77 -7.59
N ILE A 551 37.36 28.73 -6.79
CA ILE A 551 36.89 27.51 -6.14
C ILE A 551 36.22 26.62 -7.18
N GLY A 552 36.80 25.44 -7.38
CA GLY A 552 36.29 24.47 -8.33
C GLY A 552 34.87 24.00 -7.99
N LYS A 553 34.08 23.76 -9.03
CA LYS A 553 32.73 23.19 -8.97
C LYS A 553 32.58 21.98 -8.01
N PRO A 554 33.55 21.04 -7.89
CA PRO A 554 33.44 19.93 -6.94
C PRO A 554 33.31 20.37 -5.47
N MET A 555 34.00 21.44 -5.06
CA MET A 555 33.93 21.93 -3.68
C MET A 555 32.56 22.52 -3.33
N TRP A 556 31.87 23.12 -4.31
CA TRP A 556 30.51 23.60 -4.11
C TRP A 556 29.55 22.43 -3.89
N ARG A 557 29.74 21.31 -4.61
CA ARG A 557 28.92 20.10 -4.43
C ARG A 557 29.11 19.49 -3.04
N SER A 558 30.35 19.35 -2.59
CA SER A 558 30.65 18.85 -1.23
C SER A 558 30.15 19.75 -0.12
N ALA A 559 30.00 21.06 -0.37
CA ALA A 559 29.52 22.00 0.63
C ALA A 559 28.04 21.81 1.00
N LEU A 560 27.19 21.35 0.07
CA LEU A 560 25.81 21.02 0.39
C LEU A 560 25.73 19.76 1.26
N ASP A 561 26.58 18.77 0.98
CA ASP A 561 26.66 17.53 1.76
C ASP A 561 27.08 17.80 3.21
N GLU A 562 28.02 18.72 3.41
CA GLU A 562 28.47 19.15 4.73
C GLU A 562 27.37 19.91 5.50
N LEU A 563 26.51 20.69 4.82
CA LEU A 563 25.39 21.37 5.46
C LEU A 563 24.28 20.40 5.88
N VAL A 564 23.98 19.39 5.05
CA VAL A 564 23.04 18.32 5.41
C VAL A 564 23.53 17.60 6.66
N LYS A 565 24.82 17.29 6.71
CA LYS A 565 25.45 16.65 7.86
C LYS A 565 25.31 17.50 9.14
N GLN A 566 25.60 18.80 9.08
CA GLN A 566 25.46 19.72 10.22
C GLN A 566 24.00 19.86 10.70
N GLU A 567 23.03 19.79 9.79
CA GLU A 567 21.60 19.84 10.11
C GLU A 567 21.14 18.56 10.83
N CYS A 568 21.55 17.39 10.35
CA CYS A 568 21.29 16.12 11.02
C CYS A 568 21.90 16.07 12.43
N GLU A 569 23.09 16.64 12.62
CA GLU A 569 23.73 16.77 13.94
C GLU A 569 22.93 17.67 14.91
N ALA A 570 22.28 18.74 14.40
CA ALA A 570 21.47 19.66 15.20
C ALA A 570 20.08 19.09 15.56
N GLU A 571 19.44 18.33 14.65
CA GLU A 571 18.16 17.66 14.90
C GLU A 571 18.30 16.54 15.94
N SER A 572 19.43 15.83 15.92
CA SER A 572 19.78 14.80 16.91
C SER A 572 19.85 15.37 18.35
N ALA A 573 20.30 16.62 18.52
CA ALA A 573 20.37 17.28 19.82
C ALA A 573 18.97 17.61 20.43
N ASN A 574 17.93 17.70 19.60
CA ASN A 574 16.58 18.08 20.03
C ASN A 574 15.70 16.87 20.41
N ALA A 575 16.06 15.66 19.98
CA ALA A 575 15.32 14.41 20.20
C ALA A 575 15.42 13.84 21.64
N ASN A 576 16.21 14.44 22.53
CA ASN A 576 16.53 13.93 23.87
C ASN A 576 15.47 14.17 24.97
N ARG A 577 14.16 14.11 24.67
CA ARG A 577 13.08 14.30 25.67
C ARG A 577 12.05 13.18 25.83
N ASN A 578 12.31 11.95 25.37
CA ASN A 578 11.46 10.77 25.63
C ASN A 578 12.26 9.66 26.33
N THR A 579 12.68 9.93 27.57
CA THR A 579 13.90 9.35 28.13
C THR A 579 13.72 8.00 28.83
N GLU A 580 12.53 7.55 29.23
CA GLU A 580 12.46 6.39 30.14
C GLU A 580 12.53 5.01 29.44
N PHE A 581 11.96 4.87 28.24
CA PHE A 581 12.07 3.64 27.42
C PHE A 581 13.48 3.48 26.81
N PHE A 582 14.02 4.57 26.28
CA PHE A 582 15.36 4.58 25.68
C PHE A 582 16.47 4.46 26.71
N GLU A 583 16.27 4.88 27.97
CA GLU A 583 17.23 4.67 29.07
C GLU A 583 17.51 3.20 29.36
N ASN A 584 16.50 2.32 29.28
CA ASN A 584 16.66 0.90 29.58
C ASN A 584 17.36 0.15 28.44
N ILE A 585 17.06 0.51 27.19
CA ILE A 585 17.78 0.02 26.01
C ILE A 585 19.20 0.60 25.97
N ARG A 586 19.37 1.89 26.29
CA ARG A 586 20.66 2.60 26.37
C ARG A 586 21.58 1.99 27.42
N ARG A 587 21.11 1.64 28.62
CA ARG A 587 21.94 0.96 29.64
C ARG A 587 22.50 -0.40 29.19
N ASN A 588 21.82 -1.09 28.29
CA ASN A 588 22.30 -2.34 27.69
C ASN A 588 23.17 -2.10 26.46
N PHE A 589 22.87 -1.05 25.70
CA PHE A 589 23.61 -0.63 24.52
C PHE A 589 24.98 -0.03 24.88
N ASP A 590 25.04 0.84 25.89
CA ASP A 590 26.26 1.46 26.42
C ASP A 590 27.22 0.40 26.99
N ARG A 591 26.73 -0.76 27.44
CA ARG A 591 27.57 -1.89 27.88
C ARG A 591 28.26 -2.65 26.74
N ILE A 592 27.74 -2.54 25.51
CA ILE A 592 28.26 -3.23 24.31
C ILE A 592 29.15 -2.28 23.48
N SER A 593 28.99 -0.97 23.65
CA SER A 593 29.78 0.05 22.95
C SER A 593 31.10 0.44 23.63
N ASP A 594 31.28 0.09 24.91
CA ASP A 594 32.35 0.66 25.77
C ASP A 594 33.44 -0.36 26.17
N THR A 595 33.52 -1.51 25.51
CA THR A 595 34.61 -2.47 25.72
C THR A 595 35.70 -2.27 24.68
N ASP A 596 36.92 -1.95 25.14
CA ASP A 596 38.14 -2.01 24.34
C ASP A 596 38.14 -3.29 23.48
N SER A 597 38.26 -3.10 22.16
CA SER A 597 38.21 -4.14 21.14
C SER A 597 39.04 -5.36 21.58
N PRO A 598 38.45 -6.55 21.78
CA PRO A 598 39.23 -7.78 21.81
C PRO A 598 39.94 -7.95 20.46
N ASP A 599 41.03 -8.72 20.47
CA ASP A 599 41.77 -9.07 19.26
C ASP A 599 40.85 -9.87 18.30
N LEU A 600 40.30 -9.18 17.30
CA LEU A 600 39.19 -9.68 16.46
C LEU A 600 39.51 -11.00 15.75
N SER A 601 40.79 -11.33 15.52
CA SER A 601 41.18 -12.61 14.92
C SER A 601 40.97 -13.80 15.86
N ASP A 602 41.12 -13.60 17.17
CA ASP A 602 41.00 -14.65 18.18
C ASP A 602 39.51 -14.94 18.50
N ALA A 603 38.63 -13.94 18.36
CA ALA A 603 37.17 -14.08 18.47
C ALA A 603 36.57 -14.90 17.31
N LEU A 604 37.03 -14.66 16.07
CA LEU A 604 36.58 -15.38 14.88
C LEU A 604 37.01 -16.87 14.85
N ASP A 605 38.14 -17.21 15.48
CA ASP A 605 38.65 -18.59 15.56
C ASP A 605 38.02 -19.41 16.71
N LYS A 606 37.42 -18.76 17.72
CA LYS A 606 36.85 -19.40 18.92
C LYS A 606 35.33 -19.33 19.02
N ALA A 607 34.66 -18.53 18.18
CA ALA A 607 33.21 -18.36 18.23
C ALA A 607 32.45 -19.67 17.87
N PRO A 608 31.38 -20.02 18.60
CA PRO A 608 30.49 -21.09 18.20
C PRO A 608 29.90 -20.82 16.81
N SER A 609 29.51 -21.89 16.11
CA SER A 609 28.87 -21.72 14.80
C SER A 609 27.65 -20.80 14.92
N PHE A 610 27.38 -19.99 13.89
CA PHE A 610 26.31 -18.99 13.94
C PHE A 610 24.95 -19.61 14.33
N ASP A 611 24.64 -20.79 13.81
CA ASP A 611 23.39 -21.52 14.11
C ASP A 611 23.35 -22.06 15.56
N GLU A 612 24.49 -22.47 16.09
CA GLU A 612 24.64 -22.89 17.50
C GLU A 612 24.49 -21.71 18.44
N THR A 613 25.03 -20.55 18.06
CA THR A 613 24.88 -19.28 18.78
C THR A 613 23.42 -18.85 18.84
N VAL A 614 22.73 -18.83 17.70
CA VAL A 614 21.29 -18.51 17.65
C VAL A 614 20.49 -19.49 18.52
N SER A 615 20.81 -20.78 18.47
CA SER A 615 20.16 -21.79 19.30
C SER A 615 20.40 -21.58 20.80
N GLN A 616 21.61 -21.22 21.20
CA GLN A 616 21.96 -20.91 22.59
C GLN A 616 21.31 -19.62 23.09
N VAL A 617 21.22 -18.59 22.25
CA VAL A 617 20.50 -17.34 22.53
C VAL A 617 19.01 -17.60 22.77
N LEU A 618 18.40 -18.43 21.92
CA LEU A 618 16.99 -18.81 22.07
C LEU A 618 16.74 -19.59 23.38
N ALA A 619 17.72 -20.39 23.83
CA ALA A 619 17.64 -21.17 25.07
C ALA A 619 17.89 -20.35 26.36
N THR A 620 18.74 -19.31 26.31
CA THR A 620 19.17 -18.55 27.51
C THR A 620 18.37 -17.26 27.76
N ALA A 621 17.66 -16.73 26.76
CA ALA A 621 16.86 -15.51 26.87
C ALA A 621 15.66 -15.60 27.87
N GLU A 622 15.50 -16.68 28.63
CA GLU A 622 14.48 -16.82 29.67
C GLU A 622 14.78 -16.04 30.97
N THR A 623 16.04 -15.69 31.25
CA THR A 623 16.42 -15.35 32.64
C THR A 623 16.89 -13.91 32.90
N ASP A 624 17.46 -13.20 31.91
CA ASP A 624 18.26 -12.00 32.23
C ASP A 624 17.62 -10.63 31.92
N PHE A 625 16.48 -10.54 31.22
CA PHE A 625 16.00 -9.24 30.72
C PHE A 625 14.50 -8.93 30.79
N LEU A 626 13.68 -9.80 31.38
CA LEU A 626 12.22 -9.60 31.34
C LEU A 626 11.65 -9.27 32.70
N ASP A 627 11.49 -7.98 32.95
CA ASP A 627 10.29 -7.52 33.66
C ASP A 627 9.07 -7.88 32.79
N GLN A 628 8.07 -8.52 33.39
CA GLN A 628 7.04 -9.31 32.68
C GLN A 628 6.13 -8.49 31.74
N SER A 629 6.27 -7.15 31.69
CA SER A 629 5.44 -6.28 30.84
C SER A 629 5.92 -6.13 29.39
N LEU A 630 7.21 -6.39 29.10
CA LEU A 630 7.79 -6.21 27.75
C LEU A 630 7.84 -7.51 26.92
N ALA A 631 7.65 -8.67 27.56
CA ALA A 631 7.64 -10.01 26.94
C ALA A 631 6.43 -10.27 26.00
N SER A 632 5.51 -9.31 25.88
CA SER A 632 4.29 -9.43 25.07
C SER A 632 4.47 -8.99 23.61
N HIS A 633 5.61 -8.39 23.21
CA HIS A 633 5.79 -7.80 21.88
C HIS A 633 6.83 -8.55 21.02
N ASP A 634 6.37 -9.16 19.93
CA ASP A 634 7.21 -10.01 19.07
C ASP A 634 8.33 -9.24 18.34
N PHE A 635 8.11 -7.95 18.03
CA PHE A 635 9.11 -7.05 17.43
C PHE A 635 10.27 -6.72 18.38
N ALA A 636 9.97 -6.42 19.65
CA ALA A 636 10.99 -6.15 20.66
C ALA A 636 11.81 -7.41 20.95
N LEU A 637 11.15 -8.58 20.96
CA LEU A 637 11.81 -9.86 21.13
C LEU A 637 12.79 -10.15 19.97
N ALA A 638 12.41 -9.86 18.72
CA ALA A 638 13.29 -10.00 17.56
C ALA A 638 14.55 -9.11 17.68
N MET A 639 14.38 -7.86 18.13
CA MET A 639 15.51 -6.96 18.39
C MET A 639 16.42 -7.47 19.50
N VAL A 640 15.86 -7.97 20.61
CA VAL A 640 16.62 -8.55 21.71
C VAL A 640 17.43 -9.77 21.25
N VAL A 641 16.83 -10.64 20.43
CA VAL A 641 17.53 -11.79 19.84
C VAL A 641 18.69 -11.33 18.95
N MET A 642 18.48 -10.35 18.07
CA MET A 642 19.57 -9.81 17.23
C MET A 642 20.71 -9.23 18.07
N ILE A 643 20.41 -8.46 19.13
CA ILE A 643 21.43 -7.90 20.03
C ILE A 643 22.21 -9.02 20.74
N GLN A 644 21.51 -10.04 21.22
CA GLN A 644 22.17 -11.14 21.92
C GLN A 644 23.03 -11.98 20.97
N VAL A 645 22.59 -12.22 19.74
CA VAL A 645 23.42 -12.90 18.73
C VAL A 645 24.68 -12.08 18.43
N VAL A 646 24.58 -10.76 18.28
CA VAL A 646 25.75 -9.88 18.13
C VAL A 646 26.71 -10.02 19.32
N LYS A 647 26.17 -10.04 20.54
CA LYS A 647 26.93 -10.17 21.78
C LYS A 647 27.66 -11.52 21.91
N GLU A 648 26.97 -12.62 21.65
CA GLU A 648 27.56 -13.98 21.73
C GLU A 648 28.59 -14.24 20.62
N GLN A 649 28.49 -13.51 19.49
CA GLN A 649 29.51 -13.50 18.44
C GLN A 649 30.71 -12.60 18.77
N GLU A 650 30.75 -11.98 19.96
CA GLU A 650 31.77 -11.02 20.39
C GLU A 650 31.94 -9.85 19.41
N MET A 651 30.85 -9.46 18.75
CA MET A 651 30.81 -8.39 17.77
C MET A 651 30.13 -7.14 18.34
N THR A 652 30.40 -6.00 17.73
CA THR A 652 29.58 -4.79 17.90
C THR A 652 28.55 -4.67 16.79
N VAL A 653 27.43 -4.01 17.05
CA VAL A 653 26.39 -3.73 16.03
C VAL A 653 27.00 -3.08 14.77
N MET A 654 28.01 -2.23 14.96
CA MET A 654 28.70 -1.54 13.86
C MET A 654 29.63 -2.44 13.07
N SER A 655 30.33 -3.35 13.75
CA SER A 655 31.16 -4.36 13.08
C SER A 655 30.29 -5.36 12.29
N THR A 656 29.14 -5.76 12.85
CA THR A 656 28.16 -6.61 12.17
C THR A 656 27.52 -5.89 10.97
N HIS A 657 27.16 -4.60 11.12
CA HIS A 657 26.65 -3.81 10.02
C HIS A 657 27.70 -3.54 8.93
N ALA A 658 28.97 -3.37 9.30
CA ALA A 658 30.06 -3.27 8.34
C ALA A 658 30.23 -4.57 7.54
N LEU A 659 30.08 -5.75 8.17
CA LEU A 659 30.02 -7.03 7.45
C LEU A 659 28.81 -7.10 6.53
N ASP A 660 27.62 -6.64 6.96
CA ASP A 660 26.43 -6.61 6.11
C ASP A 660 26.68 -5.82 4.82
N LEU A 661 27.30 -4.65 4.92
CA LEU A 661 27.61 -3.82 3.76
C LEU A 661 28.63 -4.47 2.82
N ILE A 662 29.58 -5.22 3.36
CA ILE A 662 30.55 -5.99 2.57
C ILE A 662 29.86 -7.17 1.88
N PHE A 663 29.03 -7.92 2.62
CA PHE A 663 28.33 -9.10 2.12
C PHE A 663 27.21 -8.79 1.14
N MET A 664 26.49 -7.69 1.32
CA MET A 664 25.49 -7.22 0.36
C MET A 664 26.11 -6.86 -1.00
N ALA A 665 27.33 -6.31 -1.01
CA ALA A 665 28.06 -6.07 -2.26
C ALA A 665 28.39 -7.37 -3.03
N ASP A 666 28.49 -8.49 -2.31
CA ASP A 666 28.77 -9.83 -2.85
C ASP A 666 27.50 -10.69 -3.02
N GLY A 667 26.30 -10.11 -2.84
CA GLY A 667 25.01 -10.82 -2.97
C GLY A 667 24.72 -11.85 -1.87
N ARG A 668 25.38 -11.74 -0.72
CA ARG A 668 25.17 -12.61 0.45
C ARG A 668 24.06 -12.05 1.37
N PRO A 669 23.35 -12.91 2.13
CA PRO A 669 22.30 -12.46 3.04
C PRO A 669 22.87 -11.55 4.13
N CYS A 670 22.10 -10.53 4.52
CA CYS A 670 22.47 -9.65 5.63
C CYS A 670 22.16 -10.30 6.98
N PHE A 671 22.76 -9.78 8.05
CA PHE A 671 22.68 -10.32 9.41
C PHE A 671 21.24 -10.58 9.88
N PRO A 672 20.26 -9.67 9.70
CA PRO A 672 18.86 -9.96 10.04
C PRO A 672 18.29 -11.17 9.32
N ASP A 673 18.67 -11.37 8.05
CA ASP A 673 18.21 -12.49 7.23
C ASP A 673 18.85 -13.81 7.71
N MET A 674 20.12 -13.76 8.13
CA MET A 674 20.83 -14.91 8.70
C MET A 674 20.21 -15.31 10.05
N VAL A 675 20.00 -14.36 10.97
CA VAL A 675 19.35 -14.61 12.26
C VAL A 675 17.93 -15.14 12.05
N TYR A 676 17.16 -14.53 11.16
CA TYR A 676 15.81 -14.99 10.83
C TYR A 676 15.82 -16.43 10.31
N SER A 677 16.72 -16.75 9.38
CA SER A 677 16.85 -18.11 8.81
C SER A 677 17.23 -19.14 9.88
N ALA A 678 18.16 -18.81 10.76
CA ALA A 678 18.56 -19.67 11.87
C ALA A 678 17.44 -19.86 12.89
N VAL A 679 16.62 -18.83 13.15
CA VAL A 679 15.42 -18.93 14.01
C VAL A 679 14.35 -19.83 13.37
N GLN A 680 14.14 -19.72 12.06
CA GLN A 680 13.24 -20.61 11.30
C GLN A 680 13.71 -22.06 11.36
N GLU A 681 15.01 -22.30 11.22
CA GLU A 681 15.59 -23.64 11.32
C GLU A 681 15.52 -24.19 12.74
N ALA A 682 15.84 -23.38 13.76
CA ALA A 682 15.72 -23.76 15.17
C ALA A 682 14.27 -24.14 15.53
N HIS A 683 13.26 -23.47 14.97
CA HIS A 683 11.84 -23.83 15.17
C HIS A 683 11.51 -25.24 14.69
N THR A 684 12.14 -25.71 13.62
CA THR A 684 11.93 -27.07 13.11
C THR A 684 12.53 -28.14 14.02
N ARG A 685 13.47 -27.76 14.90
CA ARG A 685 14.20 -28.65 15.82
C ARG A 685 13.65 -28.58 17.25
N ASP A 686 13.24 -27.40 17.72
CA ASP A 686 12.64 -27.16 19.03
C ASP A 686 11.42 -26.23 18.93
N CYS A 687 10.31 -26.68 19.51
CA CYS A 687 8.97 -26.11 19.32
C CYS A 687 8.50 -25.26 20.50
N SER A 688 9.41 -24.51 21.12
CA SER A 688 9.06 -23.57 22.17
C SER A 688 8.04 -22.52 21.65
N GLU A 689 7.11 -22.10 22.51
CA GLU A 689 6.12 -21.05 22.18
C GLU A 689 6.79 -19.73 21.74
N ARG A 690 7.99 -19.46 22.27
CA ARG A 690 8.77 -18.28 21.92
C ARG A 690 9.37 -18.36 20.51
N THR A 691 9.94 -19.50 20.13
CA THR A 691 10.43 -19.71 18.76
C THR A 691 9.27 -19.64 17.77
N ARG A 692 8.09 -20.14 18.14
CA ARG A 692 6.85 -20.01 17.34
C ARG A 692 6.43 -18.55 17.14
N ARG A 693 6.53 -17.72 18.19
CA ARG A 693 6.25 -16.28 18.11
C ARG A 693 7.27 -15.53 17.26
N LEU A 694 8.57 -15.81 17.42
CA LEU A 694 9.63 -15.21 16.61
C LEU A 694 9.54 -15.58 15.13
N VAL A 695 9.18 -16.82 14.81
CA VAL A 695 8.92 -17.29 13.44
C VAL A 695 7.73 -16.59 12.80
N SER A 696 6.78 -16.07 13.60
CA SER A 696 5.64 -15.29 13.12
C SER A 696 5.96 -13.80 12.88
N VAL A 697 7.15 -13.34 13.29
CA VAL A 697 7.61 -11.96 13.01
C VAL A 697 8.12 -11.89 11.57
N ASP A 698 7.46 -11.07 10.77
CA ASP A 698 7.82 -10.82 9.38
C ASP A 698 9.28 -10.38 9.22
N LEU A 699 9.99 -10.90 8.21
CA LEU A 699 11.40 -10.59 7.95
C LEU A 699 11.67 -9.08 7.81
N MET A 700 10.72 -8.31 7.27
CA MET A 700 10.86 -6.86 7.17
C MET A 700 10.86 -6.19 8.54
N MET A 701 10.19 -6.77 9.53
CA MET A 701 10.24 -6.30 10.92
C MET A 701 11.60 -6.60 11.55
N TRP A 702 12.24 -7.73 11.25
CA TRP A 702 13.64 -7.98 11.65
C TRP A 702 14.58 -6.95 11.03
N ARG A 703 14.45 -6.68 9.73
CA ARG A 703 15.25 -5.67 9.02
C ARG A 703 15.04 -4.26 9.57
N ARG A 704 13.79 -3.87 9.88
CA ARG A 704 13.47 -2.57 10.50
C ARG A 704 14.03 -2.46 11.91
N GLY A 705 13.93 -3.52 12.71
CA GLY A 705 14.51 -3.59 14.04
C GLY A 705 16.04 -3.42 13.99
N TRP A 706 16.71 -4.10 13.06
CA TRP A 706 18.14 -3.93 12.82
C TRP A 706 18.51 -2.53 12.36
N GLY A 707 17.75 -1.97 11.41
CA GLY A 707 17.94 -0.59 10.95
C GLY A 707 17.88 0.42 12.10
N ALA A 708 16.93 0.25 13.03
CA ALA A 708 16.83 1.08 14.22
C ALA A 708 18.03 0.90 15.17
N LEU A 709 18.57 -0.32 15.32
CA LEU A 709 19.77 -0.58 16.12
C LEU A 709 21.02 0.04 15.51
N VAL A 710 21.18 -0.06 14.19
CA VAL A 710 22.29 0.54 13.44
C VAL A 710 22.23 2.06 13.49
N GLU A 711 21.05 2.65 13.27
CA GLU A 711 20.84 4.09 13.35
C GLU A 711 21.23 4.64 14.74
N ARG A 712 20.93 3.89 15.80
CA ARG A 712 21.37 4.23 17.16
C ARG A 712 22.86 4.04 17.37
N ALA A 713 23.47 3.01 16.80
CA ALA A 713 24.91 2.78 16.88
C ALA A 713 25.72 3.88 16.18
N LEU A 714 25.20 4.41 15.08
CA LEU A 714 25.78 5.55 14.37
C LEU A 714 25.70 6.86 15.17
N GLN A 715 24.84 6.95 16.18
CA GLN A 715 24.72 8.12 17.05
C GLN A 715 25.72 8.10 18.23
N VAL A 716 26.48 7.01 18.42
CA VAL A 716 27.49 6.92 19.50
C VAL A 716 28.71 7.77 19.15
N PRO A 717 29.10 8.75 20.01
CA PRO A 717 30.26 9.59 19.74
C PRO A 717 31.55 8.77 19.57
N GLY A 718 32.29 9.03 18.49
CA GLY A 718 33.56 8.36 18.20
C GLY A 718 33.46 7.14 17.30
N VAL A 719 32.24 6.66 17.01
CA VAL A 719 32.04 5.52 16.11
C VAL A 719 31.94 5.98 14.66
N LYS A 720 32.84 5.49 13.79
CA LYS A 720 32.80 5.74 12.35
C LYS A 720 32.57 4.44 11.59
N LEU A 721 31.57 4.45 10.72
CA LEU A 721 31.21 3.31 9.89
C LEU A 721 32.35 2.92 8.94
N ASP A 722 33.01 3.89 8.32
CA ASP A 722 34.13 3.66 7.40
C ASP A 722 35.30 2.96 8.10
N ASP A 723 35.63 3.37 9.33
CA ASP A 723 36.68 2.73 10.14
C ASP A 723 36.33 1.27 10.46
N SER A 724 35.05 0.98 10.71
CA SER A 724 34.54 -0.38 10.95
C SER A 724 34.57 -1.24 9.69
N ILE A 725 34.23 -0.67 8.52
CA ILE A 725 34.32 -1.33 7.21
C ILE A 725 35.77 -1.65 6.87
N ASP A 726 36.69 -0.72 7.08
CA ASP A 726 38.10 -0.93 6.78
C ASP A 726 38.76 -1.93 7.73
N ALA A 727 38.39 -1.90 9.02
CA ALA A 727 38.77 -2.93 9.98
C ALA A 727 38.28 -4.32 9.54
N MET A 728 37.02 -4.46 9.14
CA MET A 728 36.48 -5.73 8.67
C MET A 728 37.11 -6.23 7.37
N ARG A 729 37.33 -5.33 6.40
CA ARG A 729 38.08 -5.69 5.17
C ARG A 729 39.51 -6.12 5.47
N LYS A 730 40.14 -5.61 6.54
CA LYS A 730 41.49 -6.02 6.95
C LYS A 730 41.46 -7.41 7.58
N VAL A 731 40.49 -7.70 8.45
CA VAL A 731 40.27 -9.02 9.04
C VAL A 731 39.98 -10.06 7.97
N LEU A 732 39.06 -9.78 7.03
CA LEU A 732 38.72 -10.68 5.92
C LEU A 732 39.91 -10.97 4.99
N ARG A 733 40.87 -10.04 4.89
CA ARG A 733 42.11 -10.22 4.11
C ARG A 733 43.18 -11.04 4.84
N GLN A 734 43.10 -11.15 6.16
CA GLN A 734 44.05 -11.88 7.00
C GLN A 734 43.61 -13.33 7.25
N LEU A 735 42.33 -13.63 7.07
CA LEU A 735 41.84 -15.01 7.07
C LEU A 735 42.53 -15.79 5.94
N PRO A 736 43.00 -17.04 6.20
CA PRO A 736 43.56 -17.89 5.16
C PRO A 736 42.58 -17.94 4.00
N SER A 737 43.06 -17.69 2.78
CA SER A 737 42.22 -17.61 1.58
C SER A 737 41.19 -18.73 1.58
N MET A 738 39.93 -18.39 1.89
CA MET A 738 38.80 -19.23 1.54
C MET A 738 38.98 -19.58 0.06
N PRO A 739 38.93 -20.87 -0.31
CA PRO A 739 39.35 -21.32 -1.63
C PRO A 739 38.62 -20.50 -2.71
N SER A 740 39.42 -19.82 -3.53
CA SER A 740 38.94 -19.05 -4.68
C SER A 740 38.11 -19.96 -5.58
N SER A 741 36.98 -19.44 -6.04
CA SER A 741 35.91 -20.08 -6.82
C SER A 741 36.29 -20.65 -8.20
N ASP A 742 37.57 -20.87 -8.49
CA ASP A 742 38.05 -21.38 -9.79
C ASP A 742 38.54 -22.84 -9.75
N SER A 743 38.26 -23.57 -8.67
CA SER A 743 38.33 -25.04 -8.68
C SER A 743 37.03 -25.62 -8.12
N SER A 744 36.06 -25.84 -9.01
CA SER A 744 34.85 -26.60 -8.68
C SER A 744 35.19 -28.07 -8.48
N PRO A 745 34.87 -28.60 -7.28
CA PRO A 745 34.00 -29.76 -7.21
C PRO A 745 32.76 -29.40 -6.38
N THR A 746 31.63 -29.29 -7.07
CA THR A 746 30.25 -29.50 -6.59
C THR A 746 30.07 -29.68 -5.07
N LEU A 747 29.82 -28.58 -4.36
CA LEU A 747 28.81 -28.59 -3.29
C LEU A 747 27.48 -28.31 -3.96
N THR A 748 26.73 -29.40 -4.13
CA THR A 748 25.48 -29.43 -4.88
C THR A 748 24.43 -28.51 -4.25
N SER A 749 23.78 -27.76 -5.12
CA SER A 749 22.40 -27.22 -5.12
C SER A 749 21.31 -28.11 -4.45
N SER A 750 21.64 -29.28 -3.89
CA SER A 750 20.72 -30.22 -3.29
C SER A 750 20.21 -29.82 -1.89
N ALA A 751 20.94 -29.04 -1.09
CA ALA A 751 20.46 -28.65 0.24
C ALA A 751 19.33 -27.61 0.17
N PHE A 752 19.45 -26.58 -0.67
CA PHE A 752 18.41 -25.56 -0.84
C PHE A 752 17.27 -25.97 -1.80
N GLN A 753 17.54 -26.85 -2.77
CA GLN A 753 16.45 -27.53 -3.47
C GLN A 753 15.72 -28.50 -2.54
N ASN A 754 16.38 -29.10 -1.54
CA ASN A 754 15.71 -29.95 -0.56
C ASN A 754 14.88 -29.19 0.47
N THR A 755 15.16 -27.92 0.81
CA THR A 755 14.25 -27.15 1.69
C THR A 755 12.96 -26.78 0.95
N ASN A 756 13.06 -26.36 -0.33
CA ASN A 756 11.90 -26.13 -1.19
C ASN A 756 11.18 -27.43 -1.62
N ARG A 757 11.91 -28.55 -1.69
CA ARG A 757 11.35 -29.88 -1.98
C ARG A 757 10.74 -30.53 -0.73
N HIS A 758 11.31 -30.37 0.46
CA HIS A 758 10.71 -30.83 1.72
C HIS A 758 9.50 -29.98 2.11
N LEU A 759 9.47 -28.67 1.80
CA LEU A 759 8.24 -27.85 1.92
C LEU A 759 7.18 -28.25 0.86
N ARG A 760 7.60 -28.65 -0.35
CA ARG A 760 6.71 -29.25 -1.38
C ARG A 760 6.26 -30.69 -1.07
N GLU A 761 7.06 -31.50 -0.39
CA GLU A 761 6.76 -32.92 -0.10
C GLU A 761 6.03 -33.09 1.25
N ALA A 762 6.30 -32.24 2.25
CA ALA A 762 5.53 -32.19 3.50
C ALA A 762 4.10 -31.66 3.29
N SER A 763 3.89 -30.80 2.27
CA SER A 763 2.55 -30.35 1.85
C SER A 763 1.79 -31.42 1.04
N VAL A 764 2.49 -32.35 0.38
CA VAL A 764 1.88 -33.49 -0.34
C VAL A 764 1.61 -34.68 0.60
N GLN A 765 2.45 -34.95 1.60
CA GLN A 765 2.22 -36.05 2.56
C GLN A 765 1.19 -35.74 3.65
N ARG A 766 0.94 -34.46 4.01
CA ARG A 766 -0.19 -34.12 4.90
C ARG A 766 -1.56 -34.25 4.23
N SER A 767 -1.62 -34.36 2.90
CA SER A 767 -2.87 -34.52 2.15
C SER A 767 -3.32 -35.98 1.99
N SER A 768 -2.59 -36.98 2.51
CA SER A 768 -2.91 -38.41 2.33
C SER A 768 -3.20 -39.21 3.61
N LEU A 769 -3.35 -38.56 4.77
CA LEU A 769 -3.73 -39.17 6.04
C LEU A 769 -4.84 -38.35 6.69
N TYR A 770 -6.03 -38.32 6.08
CA TYR A 770 -7.34 -38.14 6.72
C TYR A 770 -8.41 -38.26 5.62
N SER A 771 -8.67 -39.50 5.21
CA SER A 771 -9.90 -39.85 4.51
C SER A 771 -10.47 -41.05 5.25
N ASP A 772 -11.39 -40.80 6.17
CA ASP A 772 -12.46 -41.77 6.47
C ASP A 772 -13.63 -41.08 7.20
N THR A 773 -14.80 -41.32 6.59
CA THR A 773 -16.13 -41.51 7.18
C THR A 773 -16.84 -40.35 7.91
N GLU A 774 -17.61 -39.58 7.14
CA GLU A 774 -18.85 -38.93 7.63
C GLU A 774 -20.00 -39.96 7.67
N ASP A 775 -20.34 -40.44 8.87
CA ASP A 775 -21.67 -40.97 9.19
C ASP A 775 -22.39 -39.94 10.06
N ALA A 776 -23.45 -39.34 9.51
CA ALA A 776 -24.38 -38.51 10.28
C ALA A 776 -25.45 -39.38 10.93
N PRO A 777 -25.86 -39.05 12.17
CA PRO A 777 -27.30 -39.01 12.40
C PRO A 777 -27.77 -37.84 13.25
N GLY A 778 -28.86 -37.24 12.78
CA GLY A 778 -30.01 -36.97 13.63
C GLY A 778 -30.14 -35.56 14.21
N ARG A 779 -31.15 -34.82 13.71
CA ARG A 779 -32.07 -34.18 14.65
C ARG A 779 -33.51 -34.22 14.18
N SER A 780 -34.29 -34.81 15.07
CA SER A 780 -35.73 -34.89 15.14
C SER A 780 -36.44 -33.55 14.92
N ARG A 781 -37.55 -33.58 14.18
CA ARG A 781 -38.78 -32.87 14.59
C ARG A 781 -39.98 -33.78 14.38
N SER A 782 -40.58 -34.12 15.52
CA SER A 782 -41.87 -34.76 15.70
C SER A 782 -43.01 -33.92 15.13
N GLY A 783 -44.03 -34.56 14.56
CA GLY A 783 -45.33 -33.90 14.34
C GLY A 783 -46.21 -34.47 13.24
N GLN A 784 -46.73 -35.68 13.45
CA GLN A 784 -48.08 -36.15 13.08
C GLN A 784 -48.61 -36.07 11.62
N LEU A 785 -48.97 -37.26 11.12
CA LEU A 785 -50.29 -37.69 10.58
C LEU A 785 -50.31 -38.30 9.16
N LYS A 786 -50.67 -39.60 9.18
CA LYS A 786 -51.50 -40.41 8.27
C LYS A 786 -50.96 -40.87 6.89
N ARG A 787 -50.46 -42.12 6.92
CA ARG A 787 -50.85 -43.30 6.12
C ARG A 787 -51.63 -43.05 4.79
N SER A 788 -51.07 -43.54 3.69
CA SER A 788 -51.71 -44.63 2.92
C SER A 788 -50.69 -45.44 2.11
N SER A 789 -50.91 -46.75 2.08
CA SER A 789 -50.13 -47.85 1.50
C SER A 789 -50.21 -47.97 -0.03
N ASN A 790 -49.13 -48.48 -0.64
CA ASN A 790 -49.02 -49.39 -1.82
C ASN A 790 -47.65 -49.14 -2.50
N SER A 791 -46.92 -50.08 -3.09
CA SER A 791 -46.98 -51.53 -3.19
C SER A 791 -45.61 -52.00 -3.73
N THR A 792 -45.32 -53.25 -3.45
CA THR A 792 -44.11 -54.04 -3.71
C THR A 792 -43.79 -54.20 -5.21
N VAL A 793 -43.07 -53.26 -5.82
CA VAL A 793 -42.45 -53.45 -7.18
C VAL A 793 -41.00 -52.89 -7.28
N SER A 794 -40.48 -52.22 -6.25
CA SER A 794 -39.22 -51.45 -6.36
C SER A 794 -37.91 -52.23 -6.11
N SER A 795 -37.97 -53.44 -5.52
CA SER A 795 -36.75 -54.16 -5.10
C SER A 795 -35.91 -54.66 -6.27
N LYS A 796 -36.55 -55.26 -7.28
CA LYS A 796 -35.84 -55.98 -8.35
C LYS A 796 -35.12 -55.05 -9.36
N ARG A 797 -35.55 -53.78 -9.48
CA ARG A 797 -34.86 -52.77 -10.30
C ARG A 797 -33.66 -52.15 -9.61
N ARG A 798 -33.63 -52.13 -8.27
CA ARG A 798 -32.53 -51.56 -7.49
C ARG A 798 -31.27 -52.42 -7.54
N ASP A 799 -31.42 -53.74 -7.60
CA ASP A 799 -30.29 -54.66 -7.63
C ASP A 799 -29.62 -54.73 -9.01
N ILE A 800 -30.41 -54.61 -10.10
CA ILE A 800 -29.88 -54.50 -11.47
C ILE A 800 -29.13 -53.18 -11.67
N PHE A 801 -29.64 -52.09 -11.08
CA PHE A 801 -28.99 -50.77 -11.19
C PHE A 801 -27.67 -50.70 -10.40
N LYS A 802 -27.60 -51.35 -9.23
CA LYS A 802 -26.35 -51.46 -8.45
C LYS A 802 -25.29 -52.30 -9.16
N ALA A 803 -25.70 -53.41 -9.79
CA ALA A 803 -24.78 -54.23 -10.58
C ALA A 803 -24.24 -53.49 -11.81
N ALA A 804 -25.08 -52.72 -12.51
CA ALA A 804 -24.67 -51.90 -13.64
C ALA A 804 -23.72 -50.75 -13.22
N LEU A 805 -23.96 -50.14 -12.06
CA LEU A 805 -23.12 -49.06 -11.54
C LEU A 805 -21.72 -49.56 -11.14
N LEU A 806 -21.64 -50.76 -10.54
CA LEU A 806 -20.37 -51.40 -10.20
C LEU A 806 -19.58 -51.82 -11.44
N ALA A 807 -20.26 -52.33 -12.48
CA ALA A 807 -19.61 -52.65 -13.75
C ALA A 807 -19.06 -51.40 -14.45
N PHE A 808 -19.82 -50.29 -14.42
CA PHE A 808 -19.39 -49.03 -15.02
C PHE A 808 -18.19 -48.42 -14.30
N SER A 809 -18.19 -48.48 -12.95
CA SER A 809 -17.04 -48.09 -12.11
C SER A 809 -15.76 -48.85 -12.48
N GLY A 810 -15.86 -50.17 -12.70
CA GLY A 810 -14.70 -50.99 -13.10
C GLY A 810 -14.12 -50.62 -14.46
N VAL A 811 -14.98 -50.34 -15.45
CA VAL A 811 -14.55 -49.93 -16.80
C VAL A 811 -13.86 -48.57 -16.76
N VAL A 812 -14.40 -47.60 -16.02
CA VAL A 812 -13.79 -46.27 -15.85
C VAL A 812 -12.41 -46.39 -15.20
N PHE A 813 -12.28 -47.22 -14.16
CA PHE A 813 -11.00 -47.45 -13.50
C PHE A 813 -9.94 -48.05 -14.46
N ILE A 814 -10.32 -49.04 -15.26
CA ILE A 814 -9.43 -49.65 -16.26
C ILE A 814 -9.01 -48.63 -17.33
N CYS A 815 -9.91 -47.78 -17.81
CA CYS A 815 -9.58 -46.71 -18.76
C CYS A 815 -8.61 -45.67 -18.17
N VAL A 816 -8.76 -45.32 -16.89
CA VAL A 816 -7.82 -44.43 -16.19
C VAL A 816 -6.44 -45.10 -16.05
N CYS A 817 -6.38 -46.39 -15.68
CA CYS A 817 -5.10 -47.10 -15.61
C CYS A 817 -4.40 -47.20 -16.98
N LEU A 818 -5.14 -47.45 -18.06
CA LEU A 818 -4.60 -47.51 -19.41
C LEU A 818 -4.09 -46.15 -19.90
N THR A 819 -4.80 -45.06 -19.61
CA THR A 819 -4.37 -43.71 -19.99
C THR A 819 -3.10 -43.30 -19.23
N VAL A 820 -3.00 -43.62 -17.93
CA VAL A 820 -1.77 -43.44 -17.16
C VAL A 820 -0.63 -44.26 -17.78
N LEU A 821 -0.84 -45.54 -18.06
CA LEU A 821 0.18 -46.41 -18.67
C LEU A 821 0.71 -45.86 -20.00
N VAL A 822 -0.18 -45.39 -20.89
CA VAL A 822 0.18 -44.79 -22.18
C VAL A 822 1.01 -43.52 -21.97
N TRP A 823 0.63 -42.66 -21.01
CA TRP A 823 1.38 -41.45 -20.70
C TRP A 823 2.78 -41.74 -20.15
N THR A 824 2.91 -42.78 -19.32
CA THR A 824 4.21 -43.25 -18.81
C THR A 824 5.09 -43.78 -19.96
N LEU A 825 4.53 -44.56 -20.88
CA LEU A 825 5.26 -45.07 -22.05
C LEU A 825 5.72 -43.95 -22.99
N ILE A 826 4.89 -42.94 -23.22
CA ILE A 826 5.26 -41.74 -24.01
C ILE A 826 6.41 -40.98 -23.32
N SER A 827 6.35 -40.83 -22.00
CA SER A 827 7.40 -40.15 -21.22
C SER A 827 8.73 -40.91 -21.28
N ILE A 828 8.70 -42.24 -21.21
CA ILE A 828 9.89 -43.10 -21.38
C ILE A 828 10.47 -42.95 -22.79
N ALA A 829 9.64 -42.92 -23.83
CA ALA A 829 10.09 -42.72 -25.20
C ALA A 829 10.78 -41.36 -25.39
N TRP A 830 10.22 -40.28 -24.85
CA TRP A 830 10.84 -38.95 -24.89
C TRP A 830 12.17 -38.90 -24.15
N PHE A 831 12.27 -39.57 -23.00
CA PHE A 831 13.53 -39.67 -22.27
C PHE A 831 14.61 -40.39 -23.08
N LEU A 832 14.26 -41.51 -23.75
CA LEU A 832 15.19 -42.23 -24.63
C LEU A 832 15.65 -41.38 -25.82
N VAL A 833 14.75 -40.61 -26.44
CA VAL A 833 15.11 -39.68 -27.53
C VAL A 833 16.08 -38.60 -27.04
N ALA A 834 15.87 -38.05 -25.84
CA ALA A 834 16.79 -37.08 -25.25
C ALA A 834 18.17 -37.67 -24.96
N GLN A 835 18.24 -38.92 -24.49
CA GLN A 835 19.51 -39.63 -24.27
C GLN A 835 20.26 -39.88 -25.59
N ILE A 836 19.55 -40.29 -26.64
CA ILE A 836 20.14 -40.46 -27.98
C ILE A 836 20.66 -39.13 -28.52
N TRP A 837 19.90 -38.04 -28.36
CA TRP A 837 20.34 -36.70 -28.79
C TRP A 837 21.61 -36.25 -28.07
N ASN A 838 21.67 -36.43 -26.75
CA ASN A 838 22.86 -36.12 -25.95
C ASN A 838 24.07 -36.96 -26.38
N PHE A 839 23.87 -38.24 -26.70
CA PHE A 839 24.92 -39.10 -27.23
C PHE A 839 25.43 -38.64 -28.60
N VAL A 840 24.53 -38.24 -29.51
CA VAL A 840 24.90 -37.69 -30.82
C VAL A 840 25.71 -36.39 -30.66
N VAL A 841 25.29 -35.49 -29.76
CA VAL A 841 26.02 -34.25 -29.46
C VAL A 841 27.40 -34.55 -28.88
N LEU A 842 27.52 -35.58 -28.02
CA LEU A 842 28.79 -36.00 -27.44
C LEU A 842 29.74 -36.56 -28.52
N VAL A 843 29.25 -37.43 -29.40
CA VAL A 843 30.03 -37.99 -30.52
C VAL A 843 30.46 -36.88 -31.48
N TRP A 844 29.59 -35.91 -31.77
CA TRP A 844 29.94 -34.77 -32.62
C TRP A 844 31.02 -33.88 -31.99
N ARG A 845 30.96 -33.66 -30.66
CA ARG A 845 32.00 -32.93 -29.92
C ARG A 845 33.33 -33.67 -29.81
N LEU A 846 33.34 -34.99 -29.92
CA LEU A 846 34.57 -35.80 -29.94
C LEU A 846 35.17 -35.93 -31.35
N ALA A 847 34.40 -35.65 -32.40
CA ALA A 847 34.85 -35.67 -33.79
C ALA A 847 35.37 -34.31 -34.29
N LEU A 848 35.03 -33.23 -33.59
CA LEU A 848 35.63 -31.89 -33.70
C LEU A 848 36.89 -31.82 -32.84
#